data_AF-A0A9P0FC88-F1
#
_entry.id   AF-A0A9P0FC88-F1
#
_cell.length_a   1.000
_cell.length_b   1.000
_cell.length_c   1.000
_cell.angle_alpha   90.00
_cell.angle_beta   90.00
_cell.angle_gamma   90.00
#
_symmetry.space_group_name_H-M   'P 1'
#
loop_
_entity.id
_entity.type
_entity.pdbx_description
1 polymer ?
#
loop_
_entity_poly.entity_id
_entity_poly.type
_entity_poly.pdbx_seq_one_letter_code
_entity_poly.pdbx_strand_id
1 'polypeptide(L)'
;MGSNLTEWKTYINADQIITADGIKKGKPLDRISVKDHPLKNVTVTERIPRRILGSQPSTGRTTPVSTPASILEPLSLALNGLDPLTEFALQEMDPLSKMAAEMETSGTQVKAEKTINDNLNSGMQPWSARKASILSKFTTSEKISIVTSFLSEGDKVVVKAQSTAVDKIQHRLEQLDYFEEGSQKKFDLSQAEYIGRIEQLNRELVIAWNSEQRVKALKIAIQCAKLLADTDVLSFYPSKFVLITDILDIFGQLVYERLRTKAEYYKPGSKAAAALPEDFKLEMVPETVKETCLNWFYKIASIRELVPRIYVEMALLKSYNFISNTELSDALLRITDMINGVGNPLVAVYARCYLCRVGLSVTQKNHNNGYLFNNFIGFLETYPQLFNRSVKLDLIKQKVPKSTYMTLYTPALDYILATIACNANENVLNDLLFRATQLGNSSLILNTIMSGFKPSFISDRTVQFLDMIGKCTDDGIPLYALLRTLGLCITICPPPSEQRRQILTTVWRHIVTLQKPEEYISCAEAWVQFVVQNFATREINMVFGDIIDHLTPNRAYENHYKELKAVIQKVLAQIQDFELLLAMDNFLRLIDLFQQESIRVEVCKSVLTQSNSDLKTNDPVVTNALMFLCGVLHDSVNALTPEDEYKQIGEILCNIIRRVDYGRDFEQQLSFYVEARGAFSNIDAVLAQLIQCVNSLSVNTRQIIKGMHTRKTGDFVRACAVYCFITVPSIVSVKTRLQLYLLSGRVALFNECLGQADACFKAAFSIIPELQDDHGKCEIFLVPYIKEFLSTLVVVPDNPERGVLSLTRILLNVLRCFEWNKQNGSLTTIYISVIDMMSTMNQEVYPYHIDKVESNDSMYGSDPKFISEVNNICSILLGEILTQLKEMGPCRRQSQLATELFIRVVTRGDINSANRITLALNLWQLSVKNGYADVKYMARTKNYFQKVAVSKNNKILQQLVDKLNLSQ
;
A
#
# COMPACT_ATOMS: atom_id res chain seq x y z
N MET A 1 -33.21 -55.02 -33.63
CA MET A 1 -33.18 -56.40 -33.12
C MET A 1 -33.44 -56.37 -31.63
N GLY A 2 -34.24 -57.32 -31.11
CA GLY A 2 -34.28 -57.78 -29.71
C GLY A 2 -34.31 -56.73 -28.60
N SER A 3 -35.48 -56.55 -27.98
CA SER A 3 -35.66 -55.90 -26.68
C SER A 3 -35.01 -56.71 -25.55
N ASN A 4 -33.69 -56.63 -25.41
CA ASN A 4 -32.96 -57.22 -24.29
C ASN A 4 -32.72 -56.16 -23.21
N LEU A 5 -33.75 -55.91 -22.39
CA LEU A 5 -33.59 -55.26 -21.08
C LEU A 5 -32.68 -56.16 -20.23
N THR A 6 -31.39 -55.84 -20.23
CA THR A 6 -30.39 -56.57 -19.45
C THR A 6 -30.41 -56.02 -18.05
N GLU A 7 -31.02 -56.74 -17.11
CA GLU A 7 -30.87 -56.46 -15.67
C GLU A 7 -29.38 -56.33 -15.36
N TRP A 8 -28.96 -55.15 -14.91
CA TRP A 8 -27.72 -55.03 -14.16
C TRP A 8 -27.85 -55.92 -12.93
N LYS A 9 -26.79 -56.62 -12.54
CA LYS A 9 -26.71 -57.25 -11.23
C LYS A 9 -25.33 -56.93 -10.71
N THR A 10 -25.27 -56.26 -9.57
CA THR A 10 -24.01 -55.95 -8.90
C THR A 10 -23.49 -57.19 -8.19
N TYR A 11 -22.19 -57.41 -8.22
CA TYR A 11 -21.59 -58.50 -7.47
C TYR A 11 -21.53 -58.12 -5.98
N ILE A 12 -22.52 -58.60 -5.19
CA ILE A 12 -22.46 -58.50 -3.72
C ILE A 12 -21.37 -59.47 -3.26
N ASN A 13 -20.31 -58.92 -2.66
CA ASN A 13 -19.18 -59.69 -2.19
C ASN A 13 -19.49 -60.23 -0.78
N ALA A 14 -20.45 -61.17 -0.69
CA ALA A 14 -21.03 -61.77 0.52
C ALA A 14 -20.06 -62.71 1.29
N ASP A 15 -18.81 -62.28 1.45
CA ASP A 15 -17.74 -62.98 2.16
C ASP A 15 -17.50 -62.39 3.57
N GLN A 16 -18.56 -62.04 4.29
CA GLN A 16 -18.60 -61.98 5.77
C GLN A 16 -19.98 -62.38 6.32
N ILE A 17 -20.45 -63.59 5.99
CA ILE A 17 -21.60 -64.19 6.68
C ILE A 17 -21.24 -64.35 8.17
N ILE A 18 -22.02 -63.70 9.04
CA ILE A 18 -22.00 -63.94 10.48
C ILE A 18 -22.62 -65.32 10.73
N THR A 19 -21.82 -66.29 11.19
CA THR A 19 -22.32 -67.52 11.81
C THR A 19 -22.06 -67.48 13.32
N ALA A 20 -22.93 -68.15 14.09
CA ALA A 20 -23.04 -67.97 15.54
C ALA A 20 -21.85 -68.50 16.37
N ASP A 21 -20.87 -69.15 15.75
CA ASP A 21 -19.73 -69.80 16.43
C ASP A 21 -18.36 -69.32 15.91
N GLY A 22 -17.67 -68.50 16.70
CA GLY A 22 -16.20 -68.39 16.72
C GLY A 22 -15.53 -67.65 15.55
N ILE A 23 -14.99 -66.45 15.84
CA ILE A 23 -14.24 -65.61 14.89
C ILE A 23 -12.99 -66.32 14.34
N LYS A 24 -13.04 -66.78 13.08
CA LYS A 24 -11.84 -67.01 12.26
C LYS A 24 -11.58 -65.79 11.37
N LYS A 25 -10.52 -65.04 11.68
CA LYS A 25 -10.05 -63.92 10.85
C LYS A 25 -9.66 -64.42 9.46
N GLY A 26 -10.49 -64.14 8.45
CA GLY A 26 -10.04 -64.08 7.07
C GLY A 26 -8.88 -63.07 6.96
N LYS A 27 -7.84 -63.38 6.18
CA LYS A 27 -6.72 -62.45 5.99
C LYS A 27 -7.25 -61.14 5.42
N PRO A 28 -6.96 -59.97 6.03
CA PRO A 28 -7.31 -58.70 5.42
C PRO A 28 -6.57 -58.59 4.08
N LEU A 29 -7.26 -58.07 3.05
CA LEU A 29 -6.61 -57.65 1.81
C LEU A 29 -5.53 -56.61 2.13
N ASP A 30 -4.37 -56.71 1.50
CA ASP A 30 -3.26 -55.78 1.71
C ASP A 30 -3.72 -54.33 1.42
N ARG A 31 -3.66 -53.50 2.46
CA ARG A 31 -4.01 -52.08 2.37
C ARG A 31 -2.90 -51.33 1.63
N ILE A 32 -3.06 -51.15 0.32
CA ILE A 32 -2.16 -50.33 -0.48
C ILE A 32 -2.39 -48.84 -0.13
N SER A 33 -1.36 -48.17 0.38
CA SER A 33 -1.37 -46.73 0.63
C SER A 33 -1.41 -45.95 -0.69
N VAL A 34 -2.59 -45.51 -1.12
CA VAL A 34 -2.77 -44.59 -2.25
C VAL A 34 -2.61 -43.15 -1.77
N LYS A 35 -1.78 -42.34 -2.46
CA LYS A 35 -1.46 -40.97 -2.05
C LYS A 35 -2.56 -39.94 -2.35
N ASP A 36 -3.60 -40.34 -3.07
CA ASP A 36 -4.74 -39.50 -3.44
C ASP A 36 -6.06 -40.22 -3.12
N HIS A 37 -6.97 -39.51 -2.45
CA HIS A 37 -8.33 -39.96 -2.18
C HIS A 37 -9.15 -39.94 -3.48
N PRO A 38 -10.01 -40.94 -3.76
CA PRO A 38 -10.77 -41.03 -5.02
C PRO A 38 -11.80 -39.90 -5.25
N LEU A 39 -11.94 -38.96 -4.31
CA LEU A 39 -12.78 -37.75 -4.39
C LEU A 39 -12.00 -36.46 -4.03
N LYS A 40 -10.68 -36.45 -4.21
CA LYS A 40 -9.84 -35.27 -3.92
C LYS A 40 -9.98 -34.23 -5.04
N ASN A 41 -10.45 -33.03 -4.71
CA ASN A 41 -10.57 -31.93 -5.67
C ASN A 41 -9.21 -31.49 -6.22
N VAL A 42 -9.16 -31.17 -7.52
CA VAL A 42 -7.94 -30.70 -8.20
C VAL A 42 -7.82 -29.19 -8.04
N THR A 43 -7.02 -28.73 -7.09
CA THR A 43 -6.54 -27.34 -7.03
C THR A 43 -5.41 -27.15 -8.03
N VAL A 44 -5.61 -26.26 -9.01
CA VAL A 44 -4.56 -25.82 -9.93
C VAL A 44 -3.66 -24.82 -9.21
N THR A 45 -2.44 -25.22 -8.88
CA THR A 45 -1.39 -24.31 -8.40
C THR A 45 -0.49 -23.90 -9.56
N GLU A 46 -0.50 -22.63 -9.95
CA GLU A 46 0.51 -22.09 -10.85
C GLU A 46 1.91 -22.23 -10.23
N ARG A 47 2.89 -22.65 -11.04
CA ARG A 47 4.26 -22.88 -10.58
C ARG A 47 5.14 -21.68 -10.89
N ILE A 48 5.40 -20.85 -9.88
CA ILE A 48 6.49 -19.87 -9.89
C ILE A 48 7.83 -20.63 -9.78
N PRO A 49 8.76 -20.53 -10.75
CA PRO A 49 10.05 -21.20 -10.67
C PRO A 49 11.03 -20.42 -9.78
N ARG A 50 11.56 -21.07 -8.73
CA ARG A 50 12.63 -20.53 -7.87
C ARG A 50 14.02 -20.77 -8.47
N ARG A 51 14.93 -19.79 -8.30
CA ARG A 51 16.36 -19.89 -8.63
C ARG A 51 17.08 -20.95 -7.78
N ILE A 52 18.06 -21.64 -8.37
CA ILE A 52 19.13 -22.37 -7.65
C ILE A 52 20.48 -22.04 -8.30
N LEU A 53 21.53 -21.98 -7.47
CA LEU A 53 22.89 -21.52 -7.78
C LEU A 53 23.86 -22.73 -7.87
N GLY A 54 24.86 -22.69 -8.77
CA GLY A 54 26.15 -23.39 -8.53
C GLY A 54 26.67 -24.43 -9.55
N SER A 55 27.91 -24.17 -10.02
CA SER A 55 28.98 -25.12 -10.45
C SER A 55 28.86 -26.04 -11.69
N GLN A 56 29.66 -25.68 -12.71
CA GLN A 56 30.27 -26.46 -13.81
C GLN A 56 31.56 -27.23 -13.31
N PRO A 57 32.38 -28.00 -14.11
CA PRO A 57 32.54 -27.96 -15.59
C PRO A 57 32.89 -29.24 -16.40
N SER A 58 32.90 -29.08 -17.75
CA SER A 58 33.80 -29.72 -18.76
C SER A 58 33.49 -31.19 -19.20
N THR A 59 33.66 -31.67 -20.46
CA THR A 59 34.14 -31.17 -21.80
C THR A 59 33.30 -31.83 -22.95
N GLY A 60 33.40 -31.53 -24.27
CA GLY A 60 34.00 -30.40 -24.99
C GLY A 60 34.82 -30.71 -26.28
N ARG A 61 34.19 -30.89 -27.47
CA ARG A 61 34.83 -30.84 -28.83
C ARG A 61 33.85 -30.23 -29.88
N THR A 62 33.94 -28.97 -30.36
CA THR A 62 34.83 -28.35 -31.42
C THR A 62 34.57 -28.87 -32.84
N THR A 63 34.34 -28.11 -33.94
CA THR A 63 34.53 -26.67 -34.35
C THR A 63 33.94 -26.47 -35.79
N PRO A 64 33.90 -25.27 -36.45
CA PRO A 64 33.91 -23.87 -35.98
C PRO A 64 32.86 -22.90 -36.64
N VAL A 65 32.38 -21.95 -35.83
CA VAL A 65 32.11 -20.51 -36.09
C VAL A 65 31.47 -20.04 -37.42
N SER A 66 30.21 -19.60 -37.31
CA SER A 66 29.74 -18.31 -37.83
C SER A 66 28.92 -17.61 -36.72
N THR A 67 29.12 -16.31 -36.51
CA THR A 67 28.63 -15.56 -35.33
C THR A 67 27.30 -14.85 -35.58
N PRO A 68 26.22 -15.19 -34.86
CA PRO A 68 25.13 -14.26 -34.59
C PRO A 68 25.48 -13.39 -33.36
N ALA A 69 25.23 -12.09 -33.45
CA ALA A 69 25.52 -11.14 -32.37
C ALA A 69 24.60 -11.31 -31.15
N SER A 70 25.05 -10.81 -30.01
CA SER A 70 24.39 -10.91 -28.70
C SER A 70 23.08 -10.13 -28.62
N ILE A 71 21.95 -10.84 -28.56
CA ILE A 71 20.64 -10.28 -28.18
C ILE A 71 20.51 -10.25 -26.64
N LEU A 72 21.47 -9.62 -25.96
CA LEU A 72 21.49 -9.49 -24.50
C LEU A 72 21.54 -8.03 -24.02
N GLU A 73 20.95 -7.13 -24.82
CA GLU A 73 20.85 -5.70 -24.50
C GLU A 73 19.50 -4.99 -24.78
N PRO A 74 18.37 -5.64 -25.15
CA PRO A 74 17.07 -4.95 -25.27
C PRO A 74 16.24 -4.94 -23.97
N LEU A 75 16.75 -5.46 -22.85
CA LEU A 75 16.04 -5.53 -21.55
C LEU A 75 16.65 -4.64 -20.45
N SER A 76 17.91 -4.26 -20.57
CA SER A 76 18.57 -3.30 -19.67
C SER A 76 18.13 -1.86 -19.94
N LEU A 77 17.86 -1.51 -21.21
CA LEU A 77 17.33 -0.21 -21.62
C LEU A 77 15.84 -0.04 -21.27
N ALA A 78 15.04 -1.10 -21.39
CA ALA A 78 13.60 -1.08 -21.08
C ALA A 78 13.29 -0.82 -19.58
N LEU A 79 14.27 -0.98 -18.68
CA LEU A 79 14.13 -0.71 -17.25
C LEU A 79 14.37 0.76 -16.85
N ASN A 80 14.77 1.63 -17.79
CA ASN A 80 15.03 3.05 -17.53
C ASN A 80 13.83 3.98 -17.77
N GLY A 81 12.64 3.44 -18.11
CA GLY A 81 11.36 4.15 -17.93
C GLY A 81 11.17 5.45 -18.72
N LEU A 82 11.75 5.58 -19.91
CA LEU A 82 11.44 6.67 -20.84
C LEU A 82 10.24 6.29 -21.72
N ASP A 83 9.33 7.24 -21.91
CA ASP A 83 8.14 7.10 -22.77
C ASP A 83 8.58 7.01 -24.26
N PRO A 84 8.03 6.07 -25.07
CA PRO A 84 8.35 5.94 -26.49
C PRO A 84 8.17 7.23 -27.32
N LEU A 85 7.34 8.18 -26.88
CA LEU A 85 7.21 9.49 -27.53
C LEU A 85 8.46 10.37 -27.32
N THR A 86 9.13 10.21 -26.17
CA THR A 86 10.39 10.92 -25.83
C THR A 86 11.57 10.36 -26.62
N GLU A 87 11.57 9.06 -26.90
CA GLU A 87 12.59 8.40 -27.71
C GLU A 87 12.55 8.89 -29.17
N PHE A 88 11.37 9.10 -29.74
CA PHE A 88 11.21 9.72 -31.06
C PHE A 88 11.69 11.18 -31.10
N ALA A 89 11.32 11.99 -30.10
CA ALA A 89 11.77 13.37 -30.00
C ALA A 89 13.30 13.47 -29.87
N LEU A 90 13.93 12.58 -29.09
CA LEU A 90 15.38 12.48 -29.01
C LEU A 90 16.01 12.08 -30.35
N GLN A 91 15.42 11.18 -31.14
CA GLN A 91 15.99 10.79 -32.43
C GLN A 91 16.07 11.94 -33.44
N GLU A 92 15.08 12.85 -33.49
CA GLU A 92 15.06 13.99 -34.42
C GLU A 92 15.97 15.17 -34.02
N MET A 93 16.49 15.22 -32.78
CA MET A 93 17.37 16.31 -32.33
C MET A 93 18.76 16.29 -32.97
N ASP A 94 19.35 17.48 -33.13
CA ASP A 94 20.68 17.65 -33.69
C ASP A 94 21.79 17.13 -32.72
N PRO A 95 23.00 16.82 -33.24
CA PRO A 95 24.04 16.18 -32.43
C PRO A 95 24.49 17.00 -31.20
N LEU A 96 24.38 18.33 -31.26
CA LEU A 96 24.83 19.21 -30.17
C LEU A 96 23.80 19.26 -29.03
N SER A 97 22.51 19.26 -29.36
CA SER A 97 21.43 19.21 -28.37
C SER A 97 21.29 17.83 -27.72
N LYS A 98 21.62 16.74 -28.44
CA LYS A 98 21.76 15.39 -27.86
C LYS A 98 22.85 15.34 -26.79
N MET A 99 24.03 15.87 -27.08
CA MET A 99 25.12 15.93 -26.09
C MET A 99 24.76 16.75 -24.84
N ALA A 100 23.95 17.80 -24.97
CA ALA A 100 23.47 18.56 -23.81
C ALA A 100 22.54 17.73 -22.90
N ALA A 101 21.58 16.99 -23.47
CA ALA A 101 20.66 16.13 -22.72
C ALA A 101 21.36 14.92 -22.06
N GLU A 102 22.38 14.35 -22.72
CA GLU A 102 23.23 13.30 -22.15
C GLU A 102 24.14 13.82 -21.02
N MET A 103 24.49 15.11 -21.04
CA MET A 103 25.29 15.74 -19.98
C MET A 103 24.49 15.99 -18.68
N GLU A 104 23.17 16.17 -18.76
CA GLU A 104 22.31 16.29 -17.57
C GLU A 104 22.02 14.92 -16.91
N THR A 105 21.96 13.84 -17.68
CA THR A 105 21.67 12.48 -17.17
C THR A 105 22.92 11.75 -16.62
N SER A 106 24.12 12.11 -17.11
CA SER A 106 25.41 11.52 -16.67
C SER A 106 25.89 11.97 -15.28
N GLY A 107 25.19 12.90 -14.61
CA GLY A 107 25.45 13.29 -13.20
C GLY A 107 25.30 12.15 -12.16
N THR A 108 24.90 10.95 -12.58
CA THR A 108 24.57 9.82 -11.69
C THR A 108 25.76 8.93 -11.31
N GLN A 109 26.92 9.04 -11.98
CA GLN A 109 28.11 8.19 -11.70
C GLN A 109 29.09 8.72 -10.64
N VAL A 110 28.84 9.89 -10.00
CA VAL A 110 29.67 10.43 -8.90
C VAL A 110 29.20 9.95 -7.50
N LYS A 111 28.44 8.85 -7.43
CA LYS A 111 27.83 8.35 -6.18
C LYS A 111 28.73 7.46 -5.32
N ALA A 112 29.95 7.12 -5.75
CA ALA A 112 30.86 6.25 -4.99
C ALA A 112 31.80 7.00 -4.03
N GLU A 113 32.14 8.27 -4.30
CA GLU A 113 33.05 9.06 -3.45
C GLU A 113 32.33 10.07 -2.54
N LYS A 114 31.06 10.43 -2.84
CA LYS A 114 30.24 11.26 -1.94
C LYS A 114 29.84 10.57 -0.63
N THR A 115 29.83 9.24 -0.61
CA THR A 115 29.34 8.40 0.51
C THR A 115 30.20 8.48 1.78
N ILE A 116 31.38 9.10 1.74
CA ILE A 116 32.23 9.29 2.92
C ILE A 116 31.88 10.59 3.67
N ASN A 117 31.43 11.64 2.98
CA ASN A 117 31.11 12.94 3.61
C ASN A 117 29.70 13.02 4.21
N ASP A 118 28.76 12.16 3.82
CA ASP A 118 27.39 12.19 4.35
C ASP A 118 27.23 11.52 5.74
N ASN A 119 28.22 10.73 6.18
CA ASN A 119 28.14 9.92 7.42
C ASN A 119 28.20 10.70 8.75
N LEU A 120 28.31 12.04 8.72
CA LEU A 120 28.27 12.89 9.92
C LEU A 120 27.02 13.79 10.01
N ASN A 121 26.19 13.86 8.97
CA ASN A 121 25.04 14.78 8.88
C ASN A 121 23.66 14.09 8.96
N SER A 122 23.57 12.89 9.55
CA SER A 122 22.38 12.01 9.47
C SER A 122 21.09 12.52 10.15
N GLY A 123 21.05 13.78 10.61
CA GLY A 123 19.89 14.40 11.26
C GLY A 123 19.39 15.69 10.62
N MET A 124 20.06 16.25 9.61
CA MET A 124 19.69 17.54 9.02
C MET A 124 19.00 17.38 7.65
N GLN A 125 17.80 17.96 7.49
CA GLN A 125 17.14 18.01 6.18
C GLN A 125 18.00 18.75 5.14
N PRO A 126 18.11 18.22 3.90
CA PRO A 126 18.91 18.84 2.85
C PRO A 126 18.35 20.21 2.43
N TRP A 127 19.24 21.14 2.09
CA TRP A 127 18.88 22.51 1.72
C TRP A 127 17.91 22.59 0.54
N SER A 128 18.00 21.66 -0.42
CA SER A 128 17.08 21.56 -1.57
C SER A 128 15.62 21.35 -1.15
N ALA A 129 15.35 20.50 -0.16
CA ALA A 129 14.00 20.28 0.37
C ALA A 129 13.46 21.52 1.09
N ARG A 130 14.31 22.19 1.89
CA ARG A 130 13.96 23.46 2.55
C ARG A 130 13.65 24.56 1.51
N LYS A 131 14.46 24.68 0.46
CA LYS A 131 14.24 25.58 -0.68
C LYS A 131 12.88 25.36 -1.33
N ALA A 132 12.52 24.12 -1.65
CA ALA A 132 11.21 23.81 -2.23
C ALA A 132 10.05 24.23 -1.31
N SER A 133 10.17 23.97 0.01
CA SER A 133 9.17 24.40 1.00
C SER A 133 9.09 25.91 1.21
N ILE A 134 10.18 26.67 1.01
CA ILE A 134 10.16 28.13 1.09
C ILE A 134 9.43 28.71 -0.13
N LEU A 135 9.79 28.25 -1.33
CA LEU A 135 9.22 28.74 -2.59
C LEU A 135 7.71 28.45 -2.72
N SER A 136 7.21 27.36 -2.14
CA SER A 136 5.77 27.04 -2.14
C SER A 136 4.98 27.82 -1.08
N LYS A 137 5.61 28.17 0.07
CA LYS A 137 4.94 28.82 1.20
C LYS A 137 4.94 30.35 1.12
N PHE A 138 6.00 30.95 0.59
CA PHE A 138 6.19 32.41 0.57
C PHE A 138 5.98 32.96 -0.85
N THR A 139 4.73 32.94 -1.29
CA THR A 139 4.25 33.50 -2.57
C THR A 139 3.63 34.89 -2.37
N THR A 140 3.51 35.68 -3.43
CA THR A 140 2.84 37.00 -3.38
C THR A 140 2.05 37.29 -4.66
N SER A 141 0.95 38.03 -4.50
CA SER A 141 0.17 38.62 -5.60
C SER A 141 0.47 40.11 -5.79
N GLU A 142 1.31 40.70 -4.93
CA GLU A 142 1.72 42.09 -5.02
C GLU A 142 2.79 42.28 -6.11
N LYS A 143 2.85 43.47 -6.70
CA LYS A 143 3.86 43.77 -7.73
C LYS A 143 5.21 44.00 -7.06
N ILE A 144 6.22 43.25 -7.50
CA ILE A 144 7.58 43.28 -6.97
C ILE A 144 8.42 44.23 -7.82
N SER A 145 9.09 45.21 -7.20
CA SER A 145 9.94 46.14 -7.94
C SER A 145 11.34 45.57 -8.22
N ILE A 146 11.84 45.78 -9.44
CA ILE A 146 13.26 45.56 -9.79
C ILE A 146 13.87 46.88 -10.27
N VAL A 147 15.07 47.21 -9.76
CA VAL A 147 15.92 48.31 -10.25
C VAL A 147 17.19 47.71 -10.86
N THR A 148 17.31 47.83 -12.18
CA THR A 148 18.40 47.21 -12.97
C THR A 148 18.86 48.14 -14.08
N SER A 149 20.15 48.52 -14.06
CA SER A 149 20.72 49.50 -14.99
C SER A 149 21.16 48.94 -16.35
N PHE A 150 21.17 47.61 -16.55
CA PHE A 150 21.64 46.99 -17.81
C PHE A 150 20.53 46.73 -18.84
N LEU A 151 19.27 47.08 -18.54
CA LEU A 151 18.10 46.52 -19.20
C LEU A 151 17.27 47.56 -19.95
N SER A 152 17.89 48.21 -20.93
CA SER A 152 17.19 49.02 -21.92
C SER A 152 17.77 48.74 -23.31
N GLU A 153 17.24 47.72 -23.98
CA GLU A 153 17.38 47.52 -25.43
C GLU A 153 16.28 46.53 -25.89
N GLY A 154 15.07 47.06 -26.03
CA GLY A 154 13.88 46.31 -26.47
C GLY A 154 13.34 46.75 -27.85
N ASP A 155 13.91 47.80 -28.44
CA ASP A 155 13.47 48.37 -29.72
C ASP A 155 14.55 48.28 -30.80
N LYS A 156 14.12 47.93 -32.01
CA LYS A 156 14.97 47.57 -33.15
C LYS A 156 15.68 48.81 -33.73
N VAL A 157 16.99 48.94 -33.51
CA VAL A 157 17.83 49.88 -34.28
C VAL A 157 18.52 49.14 -35.43
N VAL A 158 18.13 49.49 -36.66
CA VAL A 158 18.73 48.95 -37.90
C VAL A 158 20.09 49.60 -38.11
N VAL A 159 21.17 48.88 -37.85
CA VAL A 159 22.53 49.37 -38.08
C VAL A 159 22.90 49.23 -39.56
N LYS A 160 22.94 50.35 -40.29
CA LYS A 160 23.69 50.44 -41.55
C LYS A 160 25.18 50.58 -41.23
N ALA A 161 26.00 49.69 -41.78
CA ALA A 161 27.44 49.70 -41.55
C ALA A 161 28.16 50.77 -42.38
N GLN A 162 28.94 51.62 -41.71
CA GLN A 162 30.14 52.28 -42.22
C GLN A 162 31.01 52.73 -41.02
N SER A 163 32.33 52.81 -41.21
CA SER A 163 33.28 52.72 -40.09
C SER A 163 34.47 53.68 -40.21
N THR A 164 34.79 54.41 -39.13
CA THR A 164 36.15 54.94 -38.92
C THR A 164 36.66 54.67 -37.49
N ALA A 165 37.96 54.89 -37.26
CA ALA A 165 38.62 54.54 -36.00
C ALA A 165 38.37 55.55 -34.86
N VAL A 166 38.01 56.78 -35.19
CA VAL A 166 37.67 57.83 -34.19
C VAL A 166 36.34 57.47 -33.52
N ASP A 167 35.36 57.02 -34.30
CA ASP A 167 34.07 56.54 -33.81
C ASP A 167 34.23 55.38 -32.81
N LYS A 168 35.26 54.53 -32.92
CA LYS A 168 35.49 53.44 -31.95
C LYS A 168 35.99 53.89 -30.59
N ILE A 169 36.59 55.08 -30.50
CA ILE A 169 37.02 55.68 -29.22
C ILE A 169 35.85 56.50 -28.67
N GLN A 170 35.18 57.27 -29.52
CA GLN A 170 33.95 57.99 -29.19
C GLN A 170 32.87 57.02 -28.66
N HIS A 171 32.53 55.96 -29.39
CA HIS A 171 31.56 54.92 -29.01
C HIS A 171 32.02 54.08 -27.80
N ARG A 172 33.31 54.12 -27.39
CA ARG A 172 33.79 53.54 -26.13
C ARG A 172 33.64 54.51 -24.95
N LEU A 173 33.79 55.81 -25.18
CA LEU A 173 33.52 56.87 -24.20
C LEU A 173 32.02 57.07 -24.01
N GLU A 174 31.24 57.16 -25.08
CA GLU A 174 29.77 57.21 -25.06
C GLU A 174 29.18 55.95 -24.43
N GLN A 175 29.79 54.76 -24.62
CA GLN A 175 29.41 53.56 -23.84
C GLN A 175 29.75 53.68 -22.35
N LEU A 176 30.84 54.35 -21.97
CA LEU A 176 31.19 54.57 -20.56
C LEU A 176 30.24 55.59 -19.91
N ASP A 177 29.93 56.70 -20.59
CA ASP A 177 29.00 57.72 -20.11
C ASP A 177 27.56 57.17 -20.00
N TYR A 178 27.11 56.33 -20.95
CA TYR A 178 25.81 55.62 -20.85
C TYR A 178 25.71 54.68 -19.63
N PHE A 179 26.83 54.28 -19.01
CA PHE A 179 26.82 53.43 -17.82
C PHE A 179 26.75 54.19 -16.49
N GLU A 180 27.01 55.51 -16.44
CA GLU A 180 26.87 56.29 -15.21
C GLU A 180 25.52 57.01 -15.08
N GLU A 181 24.89 57.46 -16.17
CA GLU A 181 23.57 58.16 -16.14
C GLU A 181 22.37 57.32 -16.60
N GLY A 182 22.43 56.00 -16.43
CA GLY A 182 21.30 55.10 -16.71
C GLY A 182 20.11 55.34 -15.77
N SER A 183 19.06 56.00 -16.27
CA SER A 183 17.81 56.29 -15.54
C SER A 183 17.23 55.04 -14.84
N GLN A 184 17.16 55.09 -13.50
CA GLN A 184 16.67 53.99 -12.66
C GLN A 184 15.16 53.80 -12.78
N LYS A 185 14.72 53.07 -13.82
CA LYS A 185 13.32 52.66 -13.95
C LYS A 185 13.01 51.51 -12.98
N LYS A 186 12.11 51.74 -12.02
CA LYS A 186 11.44 50.67 -11.27
C LYS A 186 10.47 49.95 -12.21
N PHE A 187 10.61 48.64 -12.34
CA PHE A 187 9.63 47.79 -13.03
C PHE A 187 8.75 47.08 -12.01
N ASP A 188 7.43 47.27 -12.10
CA ASP A 188 6.44 46.59 -11.27
C ASP A 188 6.06 45.23 -11.88
N LEU A 189 6.64 44.14 -11.38
CA LEU A 189 6.55 42.79 -11.96
C LEU A 189 5.66 41.85 -11.13
N SER A 190 4.99 40.89 -11.76
CA SER A 190 4.37 39.76 -11.05
C SER A 190 5.42 38.76 -10.53
N GLN A 191 5.03 37.85 -9.63
CA GLN A 191 5.94 36.81 -9.11
C GLN A 191 6.56 35.95 -10.22
N ALA A 192 5.80 35.58 -11.25
CA ALA A 192 6.30 34.76 -12.36
C ALA A 192 7.30 35.53 -13.24
N GLU A 193 7.01 36.80 -13.56
CA GLU A 193 7.92 37.68 -14.30
C GLU A 193 9.20 37.98 -13.50
N TYR A 194 9.09 38.16 -12.18
CA TYR A 194 10.23 38.31 -11.29
C TYR A 194 11.15 37.08 -11.35
N ILE A 195 10.60 35.87 -11.21
CA ILE A 195 11.37 34.62 -11.30
C ILE A 195 12.04 34.51 -12.67
N GLY A 196 11.30 34.69 -13.77
CA GLY A 196 11.85 34.68 -15.13
C GLY A 196 12.95 35.73 -15.33
N ARG A 197 12.87 36.89 -14.66
CA ARG A 197 13.92 37.92 -14.72
C ARG A 197 15.17 37.55 -13.93
N ILE A 198 15.02 36.90 -12.78
CA ILE A 198 16.16 36.36 -12.00
C ILE A 198 16.85 35.23 -12.78
N GLU A 199 16.09 34.31 -13.39
CA GLU A 199 16.66 33.30 -14.29
C GLU A 199 17.39 33.90 -15.49
N GLN A 200 16.85 34.96 -16.08
CA GLN A 200 17.54 35.67 -17.15
C GLN A 200 18.86 36.29 -16.68
N LEU A 201 18.93 36.88 -15.47
CA LEU A 201 20.20 37.34 -14.89
C LEU A 201 21.19 36.18 -14.68
N ASN A 202 20.71 35.00 -14.29
CA ASN A 202 21.55 33.80 -14.17
C ASN A 202 22.13 33.37 -15.54
N ARG A 203 21.29 33.31 -16.59
CA ARG A 203 21.73 33.04 -17.97
C ARG A 203 22.74 34.08 -18.46
N GLU A 204 22.47 35.37 -18.25
CA GLU A 204 23.39 36.47 -18.59
C GLU A 204 24.74 36.37 -17.85
N LEU A 205 24.75 35.93 -16.58
CA LEU A 205 25.97 35.71 -15.80
C LEU A 205 26.82 34.57 -16.38
N VAL A 206 26.22 33.43 -16.70
CA VAL A 206 26.92 32.28 -17.29
C VAL A 206 27.44 32.61 -18.68
N ILE A 207 26.66 33.29 -19.52
CA ILE A 207 27.10 33.76 -20.85
C ILE A 207 28.27 34.73 -20.72
N ALA A 208 28.18 35.73 -19.83
CA ALA A 208 29.26 36.68 -19.58
C ALA A 208 30.53 35.99 -19.05
N TRP A 209 30.39 34.95 -18.24
CA TRP A 209 31.52 34.16 -17.73
C TRP A 209 32.22 33.38 -18.84
N ASN A 210 31.45 32.70 -19.70
CA ASN A 210 31.93 31.89 -20.81
C ASN A 210 32.55 32.76 -21.93
N SER A 211 32.02 33.96 -22.16
CA SER A 211 32.61 34.98 -23.04
C SER A 211 33.80 35.74 -22.40
N GLU A 212 34.37 35.21 -21.32
CA GLU A 212 35.49 35.78 -20.56
C GLU A 212 35.30 37.17 -19.94
N GLN A 213 34.07 37.74 -19.98
CA GLN A 213 33.74 39.08 -19.47
C GLN A 213 33.61 39.09 -17.94
N ARG A 214 34.68 38.73 -17.22
CA ARG A 214 34.66 38.51 -15.75
C ARG A 214 34.24 39.74 -14.95
N VAL A 215 34.52 40.95 -15.45
CA VAL A 215 34.05 42.21 -14.82
C VAL A 215 32.54 42.36 -14.97
N LYS A 216 31.95 41.96 -16.11
CA LYS A 216 30.50 41.95 -16.32
C LYS A 216 29.83 40.92 -15.41
N ALA A 217 30.37 39.71 -15.32
CA ALA A 217 29.89 38.67 -14.40
C ALA A 217 29.91 39.14 -12.93
N LEU A 218 30.99 39.79 -12.48
CA LEU A 218 31.06 40.39 -11.13
C LEU A 218 30.02 41.52 -10.95
N LYS A 219 29.81 42.39 -11.94
CA LYS A 219 28.77 43.43 -11.88
C LYS A 219 27.37 42.82 -11.76
N ILE A 220 27.06 41.72 -12.47
CA ILE A 220 25.79 41.00 -12.35
C ILE A 220 25.63 40.40 -10.94
N ALA A 221 26.65 39.72 -10.41
CA ALA A 221 26.62 39.18 -9.05
C ALA A 221 26.40 40.27 -7.97
N ILE A 222 27.05 41.43 -8.12
CA ILE A 222 26.82 42.60 -7.24
C ILE A 222 25.37 43.09 -7.35
N GLN A 223 24.78 43.15 -8.55
CA GLN A 223 23.38 43.56 -8.71
C GLN A 223 22.40 42.55 -8.11
N CYS A 224 22.62 41.25 -8.29
CA CYS A 224 21.84 40.22 -7.62
C CYS A 224 21.88 40.41 -6.10
N ALA A 225 23.07 40.63 -5.52
CA ALA A 225 23.22 40.90 -4.10
C ALA A 225 22.59 42.23 -3.63
N LYS A 226 22.53 43.27 -4.48
CA LYS A 226 21.80 44.53 -4.19
C LYS A 226 20.31 44.30 -4.03
N LEU A 227 19.71 43.41 -4.81
CA LEU A 227 18.27 43.10 -4.68
C LEU A 227 17.93 42.57 -3.27
N LEU A 228 18.86 41.91 -2.55
CA LEU A 228 18.64 41.43 -1.18
C LEU A 228 18.57 42.55 -0.12
N ALA A 229 19.04 43.76 -0.43
CA ALA A 229 18.89 44.92 0.46
C ALA A 229 17.46 45.49 0.43
N ASP A 230 16.71 45.24 -0.64
CA ASP A 230 15.36 45.74 -0.85
C ASP A 230 14.29 44.83 -0.21
N THR A 231 13.42 45.45 0.58
CA THR A 231 12.30 44.82 1.29
C THR A 231 10.94 45.45 0.93
N ASP A 232 10.78 45.96 -0.30
CA ASP A 232 9.52 46.54 -0.83
C ASP A 232 8.33 45.57 -0.67
N VAL A 233 8.55 44.24 -0.77
CA VAL A 233 7.53 43.19 -0.55
C VAL A 233 8.02 42.20 0.51
N LEU A 234 7.60 42.36 1.76
CA LEU A 234 8.08 41.54 2.89
C LEU A 234 7.68 40.05 2.77
N SER A 235 6.45 39.77 2.33
CA SER A 235 5.89 38.40 2.23
C SER A 235 6.71 37.46 1.33
N PHE A 236 7.29 38.01 0.27
CA PHE A 236 8.07 37.27 -0.73
C PHE A 236 9.58 37.22 -0.41
N TYR A 237 10.05 37.95 0.61
CA TYR A 237 11.48 38.05 0.92
C TYR A 237 12.19 36.69 1.11
N PRO A 238 11.59 35.67 1.78
CA PRO A 238 12.21 34.34 1.90
C PRO A 238 12.46 33.67 0.54
N SER A 239 11.52 33.78 -0.40
CA SER A 239 11.64 33.24 -1.76
C SER A 239 12.65 34.02 -2.60
N LYS A 240 12.60 35.36 -2.52
CA LYS A 240 13.57 36.28 -3.12
C LYS A 240 15.01 35.95 -2.70
N PHE A 241 15.22 35.71 -1.40
CA PHE A 241 16.52 35.28 -0.85
C PHE A 241 17.03 34.02 -1.53
N VAL A 242 16.25 32.94 -1.51
CA VAL A 242 16.67 31.63 -2.04
C VAL A 242 17.10 31.74 -3.51
N LEU A 243 16.25 32.34 -4.37
CA LEU A 243 16.50 32.49 -5.80
C LEU A 243 17.79 33.27 -6.12
N ILE A 244 18.05 34.36 -5.37
CA ILE A 244 19.27 35.16 -5.57
C ILE A 244 20.50 34.42 -5.04
N THR A 245 20.39 33.72 -3.92
CA THR A 245 21.51 32.97 -3.35
C THR A 245 22.00 31.84 -4.24
N ASP A 246 21.13 31.24 -5.07
CA ASP A 246 21.54 30.28 -6.09
C ASP A 246 22.50 30.90 -7.12
N ILE A 247 22.22 32.13 -7.58
CA ILE A 247 23.07 32.84 -8.55
C ILE A 247 24.43 33.19 -7.92
N LEU A 248 24.43 33.58 -6.65
CA LEU A 248 25.66 33.86 -5.90
C LEU A 248 26.49 32.58 -5.70
N ASP A 249 25.87 31.45 -5.40
CA ASP A 249 26.54 30.14 -5.31
C ASP A 249 27.16 29.74 -6.66
N ILE A 250 26.43 29.89 -7.76
CA ILE A 250 26.94 29.64 -9.13
C ILE A 250 28.16 30.54 -9.40
N PHE A 251 28.07 31.83 -9.10
CA PHE A 251 29.21 32.75 -9.26
C PHE A 251 30.42 32.34 -8.40
N GLY A 252 30.21 31.96 -7.15
CA GLY A 252 31.26 31.47 -6.25
C GLY A 252 31.92 30.20 -6.75
N GLN A 253 31.13 29.22 -7.22
CA GLN A 253 31.63 27.99 -7.82
C GLN A 253 32.45 28.25 -9.08
N LEU A 254 31.95 29.10 -9.99
CA LEU A 254 32.65 29.48 -11.21
C LEU A 254 34.03 30.12 -10.90
N VAL A 255 34.11 31.01 -9.91
CA VAL A 255 35.40 31.59 -9.48
C VAL A 255 36.32 30.53 -8.88
N TYR A 256 35.80 29.64 -8.02
CA TYR A 256 36.56 28.55 -7.40
C TYR A 256 37.14 27.58 -8.45
N GLU A 257 36.32 27.14 -9.42
CA GLU A 257 36.76 26.29 -10.52
C GLU A 257 37.82 26.96 -11.38
N ARG A 258 37.70 28.27 -11.65
CA ARG A 258 38.74 29.02 -12.37
C ARG A 258 40.06 29.07 -11.61
N LEU A 259 40.04 29.24 -10.30
CA LEU A 259 41.26 29.20 -9.46
C LEU A 259 41.88 27.80 -9.49
N ARG A 260 41.06 26.75 -9.41
CA ARG A 260 41.48 25.34 -9.53
C ARG A 260 42.11 25.00 -10.89
N THR A 261 41.52 25.47 -11.99
CA THR A 261 42.03 25.24 -13.35
C THR A 261 43.29 26.07 -13.66
N LYS A 262 43.44 27.25 -13.05
CA LYS A 262 44.67 28.06 -13.12
C LYS A 262 45.82 27.52 -12.27
N ALA A 263 45.55 26.60 -11.34
CA ALA A 263 46.58 25.94 -10.57
C ALA A 263 47.18 24.78 -11.37
N GLU A 264 48.22 25.11 -12.15
CA GLU A 264 49.05 24.14 -12.87
C GLU A 264 49.83 23.29 -11.85
N TYR A 265 49.25 22.14 -11.47
CA TYR A 265 49.88 21.19 -10.56
C TYR A 265 50.56 20.06 -11.34
N TYR A 266 51.88 19.94 -11.16
CA TYR A 266 52.67 18.84 -11.69
C TYR A 266 52.72 17.70 -10.68
N LYS A 267 52.10 16.57 -11.00
CA LYS A 267 52.21 15.35 -10.17
C LYS A 267 53.67 14.91 -10.09
N PRO A 268 54.20 14.50 -8.91
CA PRO A 268 55.56 13.97 -8.80
C PRO A 268 55.82 12.86 -9.82
N GLY A 269 56.79 13.08 -10.72
CA GLY A 269 57.14 12.15 -11.80
C GLY A 269 56.41 12.35 -13.14
N SER A 270 55.49 13.31 -13.28
CA SER A 270 54.81 13.63 -14.55
C SER A 270 55.17 15.02 -15.07
N LYS A 271 55.40 15.13 -16.39
CA LYS A 271 55.59 16.42 -17.09
C LYS A 271 54.28 17.07 -17.56
N ALA A 272 53.13 16.41 -17.39
CA ALA A 272 51.83 16.97 -17.74
C ALA A 272 51.25 17.75 -16.55
N ALA A 273 50.89 19.01 -16.79
CA ALA A 273 50.13 19.82 -15.83
C ALA A 273 48.71 19.25 -15.69
N ALA A 274 48.25 19.14 -14.45
CA ALA A 274 46.89 18.74 -14.11
C ALA A 274 46.26 19.77 -13.16
N ALA A 275 44.93 19.87 -13.16
CA ALA A 275 44.22 20.65 -12.16
C ALA A 275 44.42 20.04 -10.76
N LEU A 276 44.33 20.87 -9.72
CA LEU A 276 44.48 20.43 -8.32
C LEU A 276 43.45 19.32 -7.94
N PRO A 277 43.86 18.33 -7.12
CA PRO A 277 42.93 17.38 -6.48
C PRO A 277 41.83 18.06 -5.66
N GLU A 278 40.75 17.36 -5.33
CA GLU A 278 39.64 17.90 -4.50
C GLU A 278 40.14 18.28 -3.08
N ASP A 279 41.08 17.51 -2.54
CA ASP A 279 41.74 17.69 -1.23
C ASP A 279 43.20 18.12 -1.37
N PHE A 280 43.45 19.24 -2.06
CA PHE A 280 44.79 19.81 -2.15
C PHE A 280 45.26 20.41 -0.80
N LYS A 281 46.58 20.38 -0.56
CA LYS A 281 47.21 21.10 0.56
C LYS A 281 47.68 22.49 0.11
N LEU A 282 47.76 23.45 1.04
CA LEU A 282 48.19 24.84 0.78
C LEU A 282 49.58 24.92 0.11
N GLU A 283 50.48 23.98 0.43
CA GLU A 283 51.82 23.83 -0.18
C GLU A 283 51.79 23.50 -1.69
N MET A 284 50.67 22.98 -2.20
CA MET A 284 50.50 22.58 -3.60
C MET A 284 49.95 23.71 -4.48
N VAL A 285 49.59 24.87 -3.89
CA VAL A 285 48.98 26.00 -4.60
C VAL A 285 50.06 26.96 -5.12
N PRO A 286 50.17 27.19 -6.44
CA PRO A 286 51.12 28.15 -6.99
C PRO A 286 50.86 29.59 -6.51
N GLU A 287 51.92 30.36 -6.29
CA GLU A 287 51.81 31.73 -5.74
C GLU A 287 50.98 32.66 -6.63
N THR A 288 51.08 32.50 -7.95
CA THR A 288 50.26 33.21 -8.96
C THR A 288 48.76 32.98 -8.80
N VAL A 289 48.34 31.84 -8.25
CA VAL A 289 46.94 31.53 -7.93
C VAL A 289 46.52 32.21 -6.63
N LYS A 290 47.40 32.26 -5.62
CA LYS A 290 47.16 33.01 -4.38
C LYS A 290 47.00 34.50 -4.66
N GLU A 291 47.90 35.09 -5.43
CA GLU A 291 47.78 36.47 -5.93
C GLU A 291 46.48 36.68 -6.71
N THR A 292 46.10 35.75 -7.60
CA THR A 292 44.83 35.83 -8.35
C THR A 292 43.62 35.76 -7.41
N CYS A 293 43.69 34.99 -6.32
CA CYS A 293 42.65 34.87 -5.31
C CYS A 293 42.54 36.14 -4.44
N LEU A 294 43.66 36.67 -3.94
CA LEU A 294 43.74 37.94 -3.23
C LEU A 294 43.20 39.10 -4.09
N ASN A 295 43.51 39.12 -5.38
CA ASN A 295 42.97 40.08 -6.34
C ASN A 295 41.43 40.03 -6.49
N TRP A 296 40.78 38.89 -6.22
CA TRP A 296 39.32 38.84 -6.11
C TRP A 296 38.85 39.47 -4.79
N PHE A 297 39.45 39.11 -3.66
CA PHE A 297 39.08 39.69 -2.36
C PHE A 297 39.28 41.21 -2.30
N TYR A 298 40.37 41.76 -2.85
CA TYR A 298 40.56 43.22 -2.95
C TYR A 298 39.49 43.90 -3.82
N LYS A 299 39.01 43.26 -4.89
CA LYS A 299 37.91 43.77 -5.73
C LYS A 299 36.54 43.68 -5.07
N ILE A 300 36.37 42.77 -4.11
CA ILE A 300 35.15 42.65 -3.31
C ILE A 300 35.18 43.70 -2.19
N ALA A 301 36.31 43.85 -1.50
CA ALA A 301 36.50 44.85 -0.45
C ALA A 301 36.27 46.31 -0.92
N SER A 302 36.51 46.62 -2.20
CA SER A 302 36.28 47.94 -2.78
C SER A 302 34.81 48.25 -3.14
N ILE A 303 33.90 47.27 -3.06
CA ILE A 303 32.45 47.49 -3.23
C ILE A 303 31.95 48.40 -2.09
N ARG A 304 31.47 49.61 -2.42
CA ARG A 304 31.11 50.63 -1.40
C ARG A 304 29.95 50.21 -0.48
N GLU A 305 28.93 49.55 -1.02
CA GLU A 305 27.72 49.14 -0.27
C GLU A 305 27.96 47.88 0.56
N LEU A 306 27.52 47.89 1.84
CA LEU A 306 27.76 46.80 2.79
C LEU A 306 27.09 45.49 2.36
N VAL A 307 25.79 45.51 2.03
CA VAL A 307 25.02 44.29 1.74
C VAL A 307 25.57 43.53 0.52
N PRO A 308 25.85 44.17 -0.64
CA PRO A 308 26.48 43.47 -1.76
C PRO A 308 27.90 42.98 -1.46
N ARG A 309 28.68 43.76 -0.69
CA ARG A 309 30.03 43.36 -0.26
C ARG A 309 29.99 42.05 0.52
N ILE A 310 29.18 41.96 1.59
CA ILE A 310 29.11 40.75 2.43
C ILE A 310 28.58 39.55 1.65
N TYR A 311 27.56 39.70 0.80
CA TYR A 311 26.98 38.56 0.08
C TYR A 311 27.92 37.99 -0.99
N VAL A 312 28.63 38.86 -1.73
CA VAL A 312 29.65 38.42 -2.70
C VAL A 312 30.86 37.84 -1.98
N GLU A 313 31.31 38.43 -0.87
CA GLU A 313 32.40 37.89 -0.05
C GLU A 313 32.04 36.49 0.50
N MET A 314 30.83 36.33 1.05
CA MET A 314 30.33 35.05 1.53
C MET A 314 30.27 33.99 0.42
N ALA A 315 29.84 34.35 -0.79
CA ALA A 315 29.82 33.43 -1.94
C ALA A 315 31.21 32.91 -2.32
N LEU A 316 32.27 33.70 -2.09
CA LEU A 316 33.65 33.32 -2.36
C LEU A 316 34.37 32.67 -1.17
N LEU A 317 33.71 32.42 -0.03
CA LEU A 317 34.36 31.86 1.18
C LEU A 317 35.17 30.57 0.92
N LYS A 318 34.69 29.69 0.03
CA LYS A 318 35.41 28.46 -0.36
C LYS A 318 36.78 28.74 -0.99
N SER A 319 37.00 29.93 -1.55
CA SER A 319 38.26 30.34 -2.16
C SER A 319 39.35 30.71 -1.14
N TYR A 320 39.02 30.95 0.13
CA TYR A 320 40.03 31.12 1.19
C TYR A 320 40.92 29.88 1.36
N ASN A 321 40.43 28.69 0.97
CA ASN A 321 41.21 27.45 0.94
C ASN A 321 42.48 27.52 0.05
N PHE A 322 42.56 28.48 -0.89
CA PHE A 322 43.78 28.72 -1.68
C PHE A 322 44.80 29.64 -0.98
N ILE A 323 44.42 30.32 0.10
CA ILE A 323 45.25 31.33 0.81
C ILE A 323 45.73 30.78 2.16
N SER A 324 44.80 30.53 3.10
CA SER A 324 45.11 30.00 4.43
C SER A 324 43.87 29.44 5.15
N ASN A 325 44.08 28.42 5.97
CA ASN A 325 43.05 27.87 6.86
C ASN A 325 42.80 28.75 8.11
N THR A 326 43.76 29.60 8.52
CA THR A 326 43.62 30.46 9.71
C THR A 326 42.73 31.66 9.40
N GLU A 327 43.05 32.39 8.33
CA GLU A 327 42.32 33.57 7.86
C GLU A 327 40.83 33.29 7.61
N LEU A 328 40.49 32.04 7.29
CA LEU A 328 39.12 31.60 7.08
C LEU A 328 38.28 31.69 8.37
N SER A 329 38.86 31.34 9.52
CA SER A 329 38.17 31.44 10.82
C SER A 329 37.96 32.90 11.21
N ASP A 330 38.98 33.73 11.00
CA ASP A 330 38.94 35.17 11.28
C ASP A 330 37.98 35.91 10.32
N ALA A 331 37.91 35.49 9.05
CA ALA A 331 36.96 36.01 8.08
C ALA A 331 35.51 35.67 8.47
N LEU A 332 35.22 34.46 8.95
CA LEU A 332 33.87 34.09 9.41
C LEU A 332 33.43 34.92 10.63
N LEU A 333 34.33 35.17 11.58
CA LEU A 333 34.05 36.05 12.73
C LEU A 333 33.88 37.51 12.28
N ARG A 334 34.79 38.05 11.47
CA ARG A 334 34.66 39.41 10.91
C ARG A 334 33.36 39.61 10.14
N ILE A 335 32.94 38.66 9.30
CA ILE A 335 31.69 38.78 8.54
C ILE A 335 30.49 38.70 9.50
N THR A 336 30.56 37.91 10.57
CA THR A 336 29.53 37.89 11.63
C THR A 336 29.37 39.28 12.26
N ASP A 337 30.47 39.94 12.60
CA ASP A 337 30.45 41.32 13.14
C ASP A 337 29.95 42.35 12.11
N MET A 338 30.35 42.20 10.83
CA MET A 338 29.87 43.08 9.74
C MET A 338 28.36 42.96 9.51
N ILE A 339 27.75 41.78 9.74
CA ILE A 339 26.30 41.60 9.62
C ILE A 339 25.55 42.35 10.74
N ASN A 340 26.16 42.59 11.90
CA ASN A 340 25.57 43.44 12.95
C ASN A 340 25.40 44.91 12.50
N GLY A 341 26.12 45.35 11.47
CA GLY A 341 25.93 46.66 10.82
C GLY A 341 24.71 46.76 9.89
N VAL A 342 23.96 45.67 9.66
CA VAL A 342 22.77 45.67 8.79
C VAL A 342 21.53 46.09 9.59
N GLY A 343 21.07 47.33 9.40
CA GLY A 343 19.98 47.92 10.17
C GLY A 343 18.56 47.38 9.90
N ASN A 344 18.35 46.54 8.88
CA ASN A 344 17.07 45.85 8.66
C ASN A 344 17.15 44.43 9.24
N PRO A 345 16.36 44.09 10.28
CA PRO A 345 16.49 42.81 10.98
C PRO A 345 16.19 41.61 10.08
N LEU A 346 15.30 41.74 9.10
CA LEU A 346 14.97 40.64 8.18
C LEU A 346 16.16 40.33 7.26
N VAL A 347 16.72 41.36 6.63
CA VAL A 347 17.92 41.24 5.78
C VAL A 347 19.11 40.69 6.57
N ALA A 348 19.29 41.17 7.81
CA ALA A 348 20.37 40.72 8.68
C ALA A 348 20.24 39.23 9.05
N VAL A 349 19.05 38.73 9.39
CA VAL A 349 18.85 37.30 9.72
C VAL A 349 19.09 36.39 8.51
N TYR A 350 18.64 36.78 7.32
CA TYR A 350 18.91 36.03 6.10
C TYR A 350 20.40 36.06 5.70
N ALA A 351 21.12 37.17 5.94
CA ALA A 351 22.57 37.22 5.78
C ALA A 351 23.29 36.25 6.74
N ARG A 352 22.88 36.19 8.01
CA ARG A 352 23.39 35.19 8.98
C ARG A 352 23.09 33.75 8.54
N CYS A 353 21.92 33.49 7.97
CA CYS A 353 21.57 32.18 7.43
C CYS A 353 22.47 31.77 6.25
N TYR A 354 22.75 32.70 5.33
CA TYR A 354 23.68 32.46 4.22
C TYR A 354 25.10 32.20 4.73
N LEU A 355 25.58 32.98 5.70
CA LEU A 355 26.88 32.77 6.35
C LEU A 355 26.97 31.40 7.00
N CYS A 356 25.95 30.97 7.75
CA CYS A 356 25.93 29.65 8.40
C CYS A 356 25.95 28.51 7.37
N ARG A 357 25.21 28.66 6.26
CA ARG A 357 25.13 27.66 5.19
C ARG A 357 26.45 27.53 4.42
N VAL A 358 27.02 28.64 3.94
CA VAL A 358 28.27 28.62 3.19
C VAL A 358 29.44 28.28 4.11
N GLY A 359 29.48 28.88 5.31
CA GLY A 359 30.45 28.58 6.36
C GLY A 359 30.52 27.10 6.67
N LEU A 360 29.39 26.41 6.86
CA LEU A 360 29.37 24.97 7.12
C LEU A 360 29.97 24.16 5.96
N SER A 361 29.73 24.54 4.69
CA SER A 361 30.31 23.83 3.53
C SER A 361 31.83 23.96 3.41
N VAL A 362 32.43 24.89 4.16
CA VAL A 362 33.88 25.17 4.15
C VAL A 362 34.54 24.72 5.47
N THR A 363 33.84 24.84 6.60
CA THR A 363 34.35 24.47 7.95
C THR A 363 34.19 23.00 8.30
N GLN A 364 33.54 22.17 7.47
CA GLN A 364 33.47 20.70 7.64
C GLN A 364 34.82 20.00 7.90
N LYS A 365 35.96 20.63 7.57
CA LYS A 365 37.31 20.10 7.83
C LYS A 365 37.95 20.58 9.16
N ASN A 366 37.41 21.61 9.81
CA ASN A 366 37.97 22.25 11.01
C ASN A 366 36.89 22.42 12.10
N HIS A 367 37.08 21.81 13.29
CA HIS A 367 36.06 21.75 14.36
C HIS A 367 35.64 23.09 15.01
N ASN A 368 36.06 24.26 14.51
CA ASN A 368 35.88 25.54 15.19
C ASN A 368 34.54 26.22 14.86
N ASN A 369 33.45 25.68 15.39
CA ASN A 369 32.07 26.11 15.10
C ASN A 369 31.57 27.33 15.89
N GLY A 370 32.44 28.06 16.61
CA GLY A 370 32.04 29.19 17.47
C GLY A 370 31.26 30.30 16.76
N TYR A 371 31.56 30.55 15.48
CA TYR A 371 30.85 31.54 14.68
C TYR A 371 29.34 31.23 14.51
N LEU A 372 28.94 29.94 14.47
CA LEU A 372 27.52 29.56 14.34
C LEU A 372 26.72 30.03 15.56
N PHE A 373 27.25 29.80 16.77
CA PHE A 373 26.63 30.27 18.00
C PHE A 373 26.59 31.80 18.08
N ASN A 374 27.70 32.47 17.73
CA ASN A 374 27.77 33.94 17.70
C ASN A 374 26.74 34.56 16.73
N ASN A 375 26.44 33.92 15.60
CA ASN A 375 25.40 34.38 14.68
C ASN A 375 23.99 34.33 15.34
N PHE A 376 23.68 33.27 16.10
CA PHE A 376 22.41 33.21 16.82
C PHE A 376 22.35 34.21 17.99
N ILE A 377 23.44 34.38 18.75
CA ILE A 377 23.52 35.38 19.83
C ILE A 377 23.37 36.82 19.27
N GLY A 378 24.05 37.15 18.17
CA GLY A 378 23.88 38.46 17.51
C GLY A 378 22.47 38.70 16.95
N PHE A 379 21.70 37.64 16.67
CA PHE A 379 20.25 37.77 16.44
C PHE A 379 19.48 38.05 17.74
N LEU A 380 19.77 37.35 18.85
CA LEU A 380 19.13 37.62 20.15
C LEU A 380 19.38 39.06 20.63
N GLU A 381 20.56 39.62 20.38
CA GLU A 381 20.90 41.02 20.69
C GLU A 381 20.15 42.02 19.79
N THR A 382 19.91 41.68 18.53
CA THR A 382 19.11 42.50 17.60
C THR A 382 17.60 42.22 17.70
N TYR A 383 17.17 41.25 18.52
CA TYR A 383 15.77 40.84 18.68
C TYR A 383 14.81 41.98 19.07
N PRO A 384 15.14 42.91 19.98
CA PRO A 384 14.26 44.03 20.33
C PRO A 384 13.90 44.91 19.11
N GLN A 385 14.75 44.93 18.07
CA GLN A 385 14.53 45.76 16.88
C GLN A 385 13.30 45.33 16.06
N LEU A 386 12.85 44.08 16.18
CA LEU A 386 11.62 43.58 15.53
C LEU A 386 10.36 44.29 16.06
N PHE A 387 10.43 44.92 17.23
CA PHE A 387 9.33 45.63 17.87
C PHE A 387 9.39 47.16 17.69
N ASN A 388 10.40 47.67 16.98
CA ASN A 388 10.62 49.11 16.76
C ASN A 388 9.47 49.78 16.00
N ARG A 389 9.29 51.10 16.24
CA ARG A 389 8.24 51.91 15.62
C ARG A 389 8.32 51.93 14.10
N SER A 390 9.51 51.95 13.50
CA SER A 390 9.69 51.94 12.05
C SER A 390 9.13 50.67 11.41
N VAL A 391 9.44 49.49 11.97
CA VAL A 391 8.91 48.20 11.52
C VAL A 391 7.38 48.19 11.61
N LYS A 392 6.80 48.70 12.70
CA LYS A 392 5.33 48.83 12.84
C LYS A 392 4.72 49.73 11.75
N LEU A 393 5.38 50.82 11.37
CA LEU A 393 4.91 51.70 10.29
C LEU A 393 4.97 51.02 8.92
N ASP A 394 6.02 50.25 8.64
CA ASP A 394 6.17 49.56 7.35
C ASP A 394 5.20 48.37 7.20
N LEU A 395 4.91 47.66 8.29
CA LEU A 395 3.84 46.65 8.34
C LEU A 395 2.45 47.25 8.06
N ILE A 396 2.16 48.45 8.57
CA ILE A 396 0.90 49.16 8.29
C ILE A 396 0.82 49.56 6.80
N LYS A 397 1.91 50.05 6.20
CA LYS A 397 1.97 50.40 4.78
C LYS A 397 1.70 49.19 3.87
N GLN A 398 2.36 48.06 4.15
CA GLN A 398 2.23 46.82 3.36
C GLN A 398 1.04 45.93 3.80
N LYS A 399 0.23 46.36 4.78
CA LYS A 399 -0.91 45.60 5.33
C LYS A 399 -0.56 44.18 5.82
N VAL A 400 0.69 43.91 6.17
CA VAL A 400 1.15 42.60 6.64
C VAL A 400 0.86 42.46 8.14
N PRO A 401 0.08 41.45 8.58
CA PRO A 401 -0.14 41.23 10.00
C PRO A 401 1.16 40.78 10.69
N LYS A 402 1.35 41.22 11.92
CA LYS A 402 2.60 41.03 12.67
C LYS A 402 2.95 39.55 12.91
N SER A 403 1.95 38.68 13.03
CA SER A 403 2.12 37.22 13.09
C SER A 403 2.77 36.67 11.81
N THR A 404 2.25 37.02 10.63
CA THR A 404 2.87 36.66 9.33
C THR A 404 4.29 37.20 9.22
N TYR A 405 4.54 38.44 9.65
CA TYR A 405 5.90 39.00 9.69
C TYR A 405 6.86 38.15 10.53
N MET A 406 6.45 37.68 11.70
CA MET A 406 7.27 36.75 12.52
C MET A 406 7.53 35.43 11.79
N THR A 407 6.58 34.91 11.00
CA THR A 407 6.82 33.68 10.22
C THR A 407 7.86 33.83 9.12
N LEU A 408 8.13 35.05 8.62
CA LEU A 408 9.20 35.31 7.64
C LEU A 408 10.60 35.01 8.20
N TYR A 409 10.79 35.06 9.51
CA TYR A 409 12.07 34.75 10.14
C TYR A 409 12.31 33.26 10.33
N THR A 410 11.24 32.46 10.45
CA THR A 410 11.34 31.03 10.80
C THR A 410 12.26 30.23 9.86
N PRO A 411 12.23 30.33 8.51
CA PRO A 411 13.06 29.48 7.66
C PRO A 411 14.57 29.69 7.85
N ALA A 412 14.96 30.95 8.14
CA ALA A 412 16.35 31.32 8.39
C ALA A 412 16.80 30.92 9.80
N LEU A 413 15.97 31.22 10.81
CA LEU A 413 16.27 30.87 12.20
C LEU A 413 16.30 29.34 12.42
N ASP A 414 15.37 28.60 11.82
CA ASP A 414 15.29 27.13 11.87
C ASP A 414 16.45 26.46 11.10
N TYR A 415 17.15 27.20 10.23
CA TYR A 415 18.40 26.74 9.62
C TYR A 415 19.61 27.02 10.52
N ILE A 416 19.75 28.26 11.00
CA ILE A 416 20.83 28.67 11.93
C ILE A 416 20.81 27.80 13.20
N LEU A 417 19.62 27.53 13.76
CA LEU A 417 19.55 26.74 14.98
C LEU A 417 19.73 25.25 14.74
N ALA A 418 19.34 24.72 13.57
CA ALA A 418 19.60 23.33 13.22
C ALA A 418 21.10 23.04 13.05
N THR A 419 21.90 23.98 12.47
CA THR A 419 23.36 23.79 12.37
C THR A 419 24.05 23.82 13.74
N ILE A 420 23.53 24.61 14.69
CA ILE A 420 23.98 24.60 16.09
C ILE A 420 23.57 23.27 16.77
N ALA A 421 22.30 22.86 16.65
CA ALA A 421 21.73 21.70 17.32
C ALA A 421 22.34 20.36 16.91
N CYS A 422 22.88 20.24 15.69
CA CYS A 422 23.65 19.06 15.27
C CYS A 422 24.84 18.78 16.19
N ASN A 423 25.50 19.82 16.72
CA ASN A 423 26.72 19.74 17.53
C ASN A 423 26.51 20.20 18.99
N ALA A 424 25.26 20.40 19.43
CA ALA A 424 24.97 21.02 20.73
C ALA A 424 24.94 20.01 21.88
N ASN A 425 25.63 20.37 22.98
CA ASN A 425 25.45 19.76 24.30
C ASN A 425 24.25 20.37 25.03
N GLU A 426 23.72 19.66 26.02
CA GLU A 426 22.53 20.04 26.81
C GLU A 426 22.64 21.42 27.49
N ASN A 427 23.86 21.84 27.83
CA ASN A 427 24.16 23.15 28.41
C ASN A 427 23.83 24.31 27.45
N VAL A 428 24.02 24.13 26.14
CA VAL A 428 23.72 25.16 25.13
C VAL A 428 22.22 25.49 25.14
N LEU A 429 21.35 24.48 25.34
CA LEU A 429 19.91 24.72 25.46
C LEU A 429 19.57 25.48 26.75
N ASN A 430 20.25 25.22 27.86
CA ASN A 430 20.05 25.99 29.10
C ASN A 430 20.42 27.47 28.90
N ASP A 431 21.57 27.76 28.29
CA ASP A 431 22.02 29.14 28.05
C ASP A 431 21.09 29.89 27.10
N LEU A 432 20.58 29.22 26.05
CA LEU A 432 19.62 29.81 25.13
C LEU A 432 18.24 30.04 25.77
N LEU A 433 17.74 29.11 26.57
CA LEU A 433 16.48 29.28 27.32
C LEU A 433 16.61 30.41 28.36
N PHE A 434 17.71 30.45 29.11
CA PHE A 434 17.97 31.55 30.06
C PHE A 434 17.98 32.91 29.35
N ARG A 435 18.72 33.05 28.23
CA ARG A 435 18.71 34.29 27.44
C ARG A 435 17.33 34.61 26.86
N ALA A 436 16.55 33.60 26.45
CA ALA A 436 15.19 33.78 25.97
C ALA A 436 14.22 34.26 27.08
N THR A 437 14.43 33.89 28.35
CA THR A 437 13.64 34.43 29.49
C THR A 437 13.91 35.91 29.79
N GLN A 438 15.10 36.43 29.43
CA GLN A 438 15.46 37.84 29.62
C GLN A 438 14.91 38.75 28.51
N LEU A 439 14.48 38.17 27.38
CA LEU A 439 13.91 38.89 26.25
C LEU A 439 12.38 38.92 26.37
N GLY A 440 11.77 40.10 26.22
CA GLY A 440 10.31 40.23 26.13
C GLY A 440 9.78 39.60 24.83
N ASN A 441 8.61 38.95 24.92
CA ASN A 441 7.89 38.31 23.80
C ASN A 441 8.69 37.21 23.08
N SER A 442 9.26 36.26 23.82
CA SER A 442 10.12 35.17 23.32
C SER A 442 9.46 34.16 22.38
N SER A 443 8.21 34.37 21.92
CA SER A 443 7.42 33.41 21.12
C SER A 443 8.13 32.92 19.85
N LEU A 444 8.81 33.81 19.13
CA LEU A 444 9.54 33.44 17.90
C LEU A 444 10.74 32.55 18.23
N ILE A 445 11.50 32.93 19.27
CA ILE A 445 12.68 32.20 19.74
C ILE A 445 12.28 30.81 20.25
N LEU A 446 11.20 30.72 21.04
CA LEU A 446 10.65 29.45 21.53
C LEU A 446 10.23 28.54 20.38
N ASN A 447 9.52 29.04 19.37
CA ASN A 447 9.11 28.22 18.23
C ASN A 447 10.32 27.67 17.47
N THR A 448 11.33 28.49 17.21
CA THR A 448 12.58 28.05 16.56
C THR A 448 13.34 27.05 17.44
N ILE A 449 13.43 27.25 18.76
CA ILE A 449 14.05 26.28 19.68
C ILE A 449 13.34 24.92 19.62
N MET A 450 12.01 24.91 19.67
CA MET A 450 11.22 23.67 19.57
C MET A 450 11.37 23.00 18.19
N SER A 451 11.55 23.78 17.13
CA SER A 451 11.67 23.27 15.75
C SER A 451 13.09 22.83 15.38
N GLY A 452 14.12 23.38 16.07
CA GLY A 452 15.54 23.19 15.76
C GLY A 452 16.27 22.17 16.64
N PHE A 453 15.88 22.00 17.91
CA PHE A 453 16.52 21.04 18.83
C PHE A 453 15.92 19.63 18.73
N LYS A 454 16.68 18.62 19.19
CA LYS A 454 16.21 17.23 19.26
C LYS A 454 14.99 17.14 20.22
N PRO A 455 13.90 16.44 19.85
CA PRO A 455 12.70 16.31 20.68
C PRO A 455 12.95 15.82 22.11
N SER A 456 13.97 14.97 22.33
CA SER A 456 14.36 14.49 23.66
C SER A 456 14.68 15.63 24.63
N PHE A 457 15.48 16.62 24.23
CA PHE A 457 15.85 17.75 25.09
C PHE A 457 14.68 18.71 25.39
N ILE A 458 13.65 18.69 24.53
CA ILE A 458 12.42 19.47 24.71
C ILE A 458 11.49 18.74 25.68
N SER A 459 11.37 17.41 25.55
CA SER A 459 10.49 16.57 26.35
C SER A 459 10.79 16.67 27.85
N ASP A 460 12.06 16.52 28.25
CA ASP A 460 12.50 16.60 29.66
C ASP A 460 12.22 17.96 30.33
N ARG A 461 12.03 19.02 29.54
CA ARG A 461 11.84 20.40 30.01
C ARG A 461 10.48 20.98 29.62
N THR A 462 9.53 20.12 29.23
CA THR A 462 8.19 20.54 28.77
C THR A 462 7.52 21.53 29.74
N VAL A 463 7.63 21.32 31.05
CA VAL A 463 7.04 22.21 32.07
C VAL A 463 7.63 23.63 32.00
N GLN A 464 8.93 23.77 31.74
CA GLN A 464 9.58 25.08 31.56
C GLN A 464 9.10 25.76 30.27
N PHE A 465 8.97 25.01 29.16
CA PHE A 465 8.40 25.54 27.93
C PHE A 465 6.95 26.03 28.13
N LEU A 466 6.12 25.30 28.89
CA LEU A 466 4.74 25.72 29.17
C LEU A 466 4.64 26.99 30.01
N ASP A 467 5.47 27.14 31.04
CA ASP A 467 5.55 28.37 31.84
C ASP A 467 6.01 29.57 31.00
N MET A 468 6.97 29.38 30.08
CA MET A 468 7.39 30.42 29.15
C MET A 468 6.33 30.76 28.10
N ILE A 469 5.62 29.75 27.55
CA ILE A 469 4.52 29.95 26.61
C ILE A 469 3.37 30.72 27.27
N GLY A 470 3.00 30.39 28.51
CA GLY A 470 1.97 31.10 29.27
C GLY A 470 2.31 32.55 29.62
N LYS A 471 3.58 32.96 29.48
CA LYS A 471 4.06 34.34 29.68
C LYS A 471 4.23 35.14 28.38
N CYS A 472 4.08 34.52 27.20
CA CYS A 472 4.15 35.22 25.93
C CYS A 472 2.87 36.05 25.70
N THR A 473 3.00 37.28 25.19
CA THR A 473 1.83 38.07 24.74
C THR A 473 1.52 37.79 23.27
N ASP A 474 0.30 38.11 22.84
CA ASP A 474 -0.22 37.91 21.47
C ASP A 474 0.52 38.69 20.37
N ASP A 475 1.52 39.48 20.75
CA ASP A 475 2.25 40.42 19.91
C ASP A 475 3.32 39.71 19.01
N GLY A 476 3.27 38.37 18.90
CA GLY A 476 4.30 37.52 18.28
C GLY A 476 3.76 36.33 17.46
N ILE A 477 4.28 35.12 17.69
CA ILE A 477 3.71 33.88 17.14
C ILE A 477 2.49 33.50 17.98
N PRO A 478 1.33 33.17 17.38
CA PRO A 478 0.12 32.82 18.12
C PRO A 478 0.30 31.65 19.09
N LEU A 479 -0.38 31.70 20.23
CA LEU A 479 -0.35 30.68 21.28
C LEU A 479 -0.63 29.26 20.74
N TYR A 480 -1.63 29.11 19.86
CA TYR A 480 -2.00 27.82 19.27
C TYR A 480 -0.84 27.20 18.45
N ALA A 481 -0.07 28.01 17.74
CA ALA A 481 1.05 27.53 16.94
C ALA A 481 2.20 27.03 17.83
N LEU A 482 2.46 27.69 18.97
CA LEU A 482 3.45 27.24 19.96
C LEU A 482 3.03 25.92 20.61
N LEU A 483 1.77 25.83 21.06
CA LEU A 483 1.21 24.62 21.66
C LEU A 483 1.23 23.45 20.67
N ARG A 484 0.89 23.69 19.40
CA ARG A 484 0.96 22.68 18.34
C ARG A 484 2.39 22.17 18.12
N THR A 485 3.37 23.07 17.97
CA THR A 485 4.77 22.68 17.78
C THR A 485 5.29 21.86 18.97
N LEU A 486 4.99 22.28 20.20
CA LEU A 486 5.32 21.55 21.42
C LEU A 486 4.68 20.14 21.44
N GLY A 487 3.41 20.02 21.07
CA GLY A 487 2.69 18.76 20.99
C GLY A 487 3.31 17.78 19.97
N LEU A 488 3.78 18.28 18.83
CA LEU A 488 4.51 17.46 17.85
C LEU A 488 5.85 16.94 18.40
N CYS A 489 6.63 17.77 19.11
CA CYS A 489 7.87 17.33 19.74
C CYS A 489 7.64 16.23 20.79
N ILE A 490 6.66 16.43 21.67
CA ILE A 490 6.27 15.51 22.75
C ILE A 490 5.72 14.19 22.22
N THR A 491 5.01 14.24 21.09
CA THR A 491 4.46 13.06 20.42
C THR A 491 5.55 12.16 19.81
N ILE A 492 6.71 12.73 19.46
CA ILE A 492 7.89 11.98 18.99
C ILE A 492 8.69 11.41 20.17
N CYS A 493 8.83 12.17 21.26
CA CYS A 493 9.54 11.74 22.46
C CYS A 493 8.73 12.09 23.73
N PRO A 494 8.09 11.11 24.39
CA PRO A 494 7.19 11.39 25.50
C PRO A 494 7.98 11.81 26.76
N PRO A 495 7.56 12.88 27.47
CA PRO A 495 8.22 13.37 28.67
C PRO A 495 8.20 12.36 29.84
N PRO A 496 8.99 12.59 30.90
CA PRO A 496 9.03 11.73 32.10
C PRO A 496 7.63 11.48 32.70
N SER A 497 7.35 10.23 33.08
CA SER A 497 6.00 9.76 33.47
C SER A 497 5.33 10.60 34.57
N GLU A 498 6.11 11.07 35.54
CA GLU A 498 5.62 11.90 36.66
C GLU A 498 5.05 13.24 36.20
N GLN A 499 5.62 13.85 35.16
CA GLN A 499 5.24 15.17 34.68
C GLN A 499 4.03 15.14 33.72
N ARG A 500 3.73 13.98 33.11
CA ARG A 500 2.72 13.86 32.02
C ARG A 500 1.37 14.45 32.39
N ARG A 501 0.84 14.12 33.57
CA ARG A 501 -0.49 14.62 34.02
C ARG A 501 -0.51 16.13 34.25
N GLN A 502 0.57 16.71 34.79
CA GLN A 502 0.70 18.16 34.97
C GLN A 502 0.79 18.88 33.62
N ILE A 503 1.57 18.33 32.69
CA ILE A 503 1.71 18.81 31.30
C ILE A 503 0.33 18.84 30.63
N LEU A 504 -0.40 17.72 30.61
CA LEU A 504 -1.72 17.64 29.99
C LEU A 504 -2.69 18.65 30.62
N THR A 505 -2.78 18.71 31.95
CA THR A 505 -3.70 19.62 32.65
C THR A 505 -3.40 21.10 32.35
N THR A 506 -2.13 21.46 32.19
CA THR A 506 -1.71 22.83 31.92
C THR A 506 -1.96 23.20 30.45
N VAL A 507 -1.59 22.31 29.53
CA VAL A 507 -1.82 22.45 28.08
C VAL A 507 -3.30 22.55 27.77
N TRP A 508 -4.12 21.62 28.28
CA TRP A 508 -5.54 21.54 27.95
C TRP A 508 -6.31 22.77 28.46
N ARG A 509 -5.91 23.34 29.60
CA ARG A 509 -6.42 24.64 30.07
C ARG A 509 -6.21 25.76 29.07
N HIS A 510 -5.08 25.80 28.37
CA HIS A 510 -4.83 26.79 27.32
C HIS A 510 -5.58 26.45 26.02
N ILE A 511 -5.65 25.16 25.63
CA ILE A 511 -6.36 24.73 24.42
C ILE A 511 -7.87 25.06 24.52
N VAL A 512 -8.53 24.76 25.64
CA VAL A 512 -9.96 25.04 25.88
C VAL A 512 -10.29 26.54 25.89
N THR A 513 -9.31 27.43 26.09
CA THR A 513 -9.56 28.88 25.96
C THR A 513 -9.61 29.38 24.51
N LEU A 514 -9.22 28.57 23.51
CA LEU A 514 -9.20 28.94 22.10
C LEU A 514 -10.61 28.96 21.50
N GLN A 515 -11.15 30.16 21.30
CA GLN A 515 -12.51 30.37 20.76
C GLN A 515 -12.65 30.09 19.25
N LYS A 516 -11.54 30.01 18.49
CA LYS A 516 -11.59 29.76 17.05
C LYS A 516 -11.42 28.27 16.75
N PRO A 517 -12.36 27.63 16.02
CA PRO A 517 -12.28 26.22 15.66
C PRO A 517 -10.96 25.82 14.98
N GLU A 518 -10.47 26.64 14.03
CA GLU A 518 -9.21 26.40 13.30
C GLU A 518 -8.00 26.28 14.24
N GLU A 519 -7.91 27.18 15.23
CA GLU A 519 -6.80 27.25 16.19
C GLU A 519 -6.87 26.10 17.19
N TYR A 520 -8.09 25.76 17.64
CA TYR A 520 -8.38 24.64 18.54
C TYR A 520 -8.04 23.29 17.88
N ILE A 521 -8.60 23.00 16.70
CA ILE A 521 -8.44 21.67 16.07
C ILE A 521 -7.00 21.40 15.68
N SER A 522 -6.25 22.42 15.25
CA SER A 522 -4.82 22.30 14.92
C SER A 522 -3.96 21.96 16.16
N CYS A 523 -4.40 22.34 17.36
CA CYS A 523 -3.79 21.89 18.62
C CYS A 523 -4.24 20.48 18.98
N ALA A 524 -5.55 20.21 18.99
CA ALA A 524 -6.10 18.90 19.36
C ALA A 524 -5.52 17.78 18.46
N GLU A 525 -5.44 17.98 17.15
CA GLU A 525 -4.84 17.06 16.17
C GLU A 525 -3.38 16.70 16.47
N ALA A 526 -2.60 17.62 17.05
CA ALA A 526 -1.22 17.36 17.47
C ALA A 526 -1.11 16.65 18.83
N TRP A 527 -2.01 16.96 19.78
CA TRP A 527 -1.93 16.46 21.16
C TRP A 527 -2.70 15.15 21.41
N VAL A 528 -3.73 14.82 20.64
CA VAL A 528 -4.50 13.56 20.80
C VAL A 528 -3.58 12.33 20.77
N GLN A 529 -2.57 12.33 19.91
CA GLN A 529 -1.61 11.22 19.81
C GLN A 529 -0.84 11.02 21.14
N PHE A 530 -0.38 12.09 21.78
CA PHE A 530 0.25 12.02 23.09
C PHE A 530 -0.72 11.53 24.18
N VAL A 531 -2.00 11.91 24.13
CA VAL A 531 -3.01 11.44 25.10
C VAL A 531 -3.22 9.93 24.97
N VAL A 532 -3.44 9.42 23.76
CA VAL A 532 -3.72 7.99 23.49
C VAL A 532 -2.55 7.08 23.91
N GLN A 533 -1.30 7.53 23.75
CA GLN A 533 -0.12 6.75 24.14
C GLN A 533 0.10 6.64 25.66
N ASN A 534 -0.35 7.62 26.44
CA ASN A 534 0.17 7.85 27.80
C ASN A 534 -0.88 7.87 28.91
N PHE A 535 -2.16 7.91 28.58
CA PHE A 535 -3.26 8.05 29.54
C PHE A 535 -4.31 6.94 29.38
N ALA A 536 -5.24 6.86 30.33
CA ALA A 536 -6.31 5.89 30.28
C ALA A 536 -7.44 6.34 29.34
N THR A 537 -8.38 5.43 29.11
CA THR A 537 -9.56 5.64 28.26
C THR A 537 -10.46 6.78 28.72
N ARG A 538 -10.40 7.15 30.01
CA ARG A 538 -11.16 8.28 30.58
C ARG A 538 -10.67 9.62 30.03
N GLU A 539 -9.37 9.86 30.00
CA GLU A 539 -8.78 11.08 29.45
C GLU A 539 -9.04 11.19 27.94
N ILE A 540 -9.02 10.07 27.21
CA ILE A 540 -9.38 10.01 25.79
C ILE A 540 -10.86 10.40 25.57
N ASN A 541 -11.80 9.85 26.35
CA ASN A 541 -13.23 10.17 26.26
C ASN A 541 -13.54 11.64 26.61
N MET A 542 -12.77 12.24 27.53
CA MET A 542 -12.84 13.68 27.84
C MET A 542 -12.41 14.53 26.65
N VAL A 543 -11.26 14.21 26.03
CA VAL A 543 -10.76 14.91 24.83
C VAL A 543 -11.74 14.81 23.66
N PHE A 544 -12.41 13.68 23.46
CA PHE A 544 -13.48 13.56 22.46
C PHE A 544 -14.69 14.44 22.77
N GLY A 545 -15.09 14.53 24.05
CA GLY A 545 -16.15 15.45 24.50
C GLY A 545 -15.80 16.90 24.18
N ASP A 546 -14.60 17.35 24.58
CA ASP A 546 -14.14 18.72 24.31
C ASP A 546 -14.09 19.04 22.80
N ILE A 547 -13.66 18.09 21.96
CA ILE A 547 -13.65 18.25 20.49
C ILE A 547 -15.08 18.42 19.94
N ILE A 548 -16.04 17.64 20.44
CA ILE A 548 -17.46 17.78 20.06
C ILE A 548 -17.99 19.15 20.49
N ASP A 549 -17.74 19.56 21.73
CA ASP A 549 -18.25 20.82 22.30
C ASP A 549 -17.69 22.07 21.59
N HIS A 550 -16.45 22.02 21.08
CA HIS A 550 -15.84 23.15 20.35
C HIS A 550 -16.17 23.18 18.84
N LEU A 551 -16.51 22.05 18.22
CA LEU A 551 -16.77 21.98 16.77
C LEU A 551 -18.26 21.91 16.39
N THR A 552 -19.13 21.50 17.31
CA THR A 552 -20.59 21.52 17.11
C THR A 552 -21.16 22.94 16.95
N PRO A 553 -20.73 23.96 17.71
CA PRO A 553 -21.15 25.35 17.51
C PRO A 553 -20.89 25.82 16.08
N ASN A 554 -21.90 26.47 15.49
CA ASN A 554 -21.88 26.98 14.10
C ASN A 554 -21.53 25.93 13.02
N ARG A 555 -21.61 24.63 13.32
CA ARG A 555 -21.20 23.52 12.43
C ARG A 555 -19.76 23.61 11.92
N ALA A 556 -18.84 24.10 12.75
CA ALA A 556 -17.45 24.29 12.37
C ALA A 556 -16.74 22.99 11.90
N TYR A 557 -17.26 21.81 12.28
CA TYR A 557 -16.80 20.52 11.79
C TYR A 557 -16.83 20.38 10.25
N GLU A 558 -17.75 21.05 9.53
CA GLU A 558 -17.88 20.93 8.06
C GLU A 558 -16.61 21.38 7.32
N ASN A 559 -15.89 22.36 7.87
CA ASN A 559 -14.65 22.88 7.28
C ASN A 559 -13.39 22.07 7.69
N HIS A 560 -13.49 21.20 8.71
CA HIS A 560 -12.35 20.56 9.38
C HIS A 560 -12.39 19.02 9.34
N TYR A 561 -13.09 18.44 8.37
CA TYR A 561 -13.15 16.98 8.20
C TYR A 561 -11.78 16.31 7.98
N LYS A 562 -10.80 17.02 7.42
CA LYS A 562 -9.44 16.47 7.18
C LYS A 562 -8.70 16.27 8.50
N GLU A 563 -8.76 17.28 9.37
CA GLU A 563 -8.16 17.31 10.69
C GLU A 563 -8.85 16.32 11.63
N LEU A 564 -10.20 16.27 11.60
CA LEU A 564 -10.98 15.26 12.32
C LEU A 564 -10.68 13.83 11.88
N LYS A 565 -10.53 13.58 10.57
CA LYS A 565 -10.09 12.28 10.05
C LYS A 565 -8.68 11.92 10.53
N ALA A 566 -7.75 12.89 10.55
CA ALA A 566 -6.40 12.69 11.07
C ALA A 566 -6.39 12.40 12.59
N VAL A 567 -7.26 13.05 13.38
CA VAL A 567 -7.48 12.74 14.80
C VAL A 567 -7.87 11.27 14.98
N ILE A 568 -8.91 10.79 14.28
CA ILE A 568 -9.36 9.39 14.40
C ILE A 568 -8.28 8.41 13.93
N GLN A 569 -7.59 8.70 12.82
CA GLN A 569 -6.50 7.83 12.34
C GLN A 569 -5.35 7.71 13.34
N LYS A 570 -4.97 8.80 14.03
CA LYS A 570 -3.95 8.78 15.09
C LYS A 570 -4.39 7.98 16.33
N VAL A 571 -5.67 8.06 16.71
CA VAL A 571 -6.24 7.22 17.79
C VAL A 571 -6.16 5.75 17.40
N LEU A 572 -6.70 5.38 16.24
CA LEU A 572 -6.77 4.00 15.77
C LEU A 572 -5.39 3.34 15.62
N ALA A 573 -4.38 4.11 15.20
CA ALA A 573 -3.02 3.61 15.00
C ALA A 573 -2.29 3.23 16.29
N GLN A 574 -2.77 3.65 17.47
CA GLN A 574 -2.01 3.58 18.73
C GLN A 574 -2.79 3.01 19.92
N ILE A 575 -4.10 2.76 19.75
CA ILE A 575 -4.92 2.17 20.80
C ILE A 575 -4.60 0.68 20.99
N GLN A 576 -4.47 0.26 22.25
CA GLN A 576 -4.14 -1.12 22.61
C GLN A 576 -5.39 -2.00 22.78
N ASP A 577 -6.50 -1.40 23.24
CA ASP A 577 -7.78 -2.07 23.44
C ASP A 577 -8.88 -1.38 22.63
N PHE A 578 -9.35 -2.07 21.59
CA PHE A 578 -10.36 -1.56 20.67
C PHE A 578 -11.79 -1.68 21.22
N GLU A 579 -12.05 -2.60 22.15
CA GLU A 579 -13.40 -2.78 22.73
C GLU A 579 -13.72 -1.63 23.68
N LEU A 580 -12.75 -1.24 24.51
CA LEU A 580 -12.87 -0.06 25.36
C LEU A 580 -12.99 1.26 24.58
N LEU A 581 -12.56 1.33 23.31
CA LEU A 581 -12.80 2.48 22.43
C LEU A 581 -14.26 2.55 21.98
N LEU A 582 -14.82 1.42 21.53
CA LEU A 582 -16.20 1.37 21.07
C LEU A 582 -17.22 1.55 22.20
N ALA A 583 -16.86 1.19 23.42
CA ALA A 583 -17.66 1.42 24.62
C ALA A 583 -17.62 2.87 25.15
N MET A 584 -16.87 3.80 24.52
CA MET A 584 -16.81 5.20 24.97
C MET A 584 -18.03 6.03 24.52
N ASP A 585 -18.68 6.71 25.47
CA ASP A 585 -19.87 7.56 25.23
C ASP A 585 -19.68 8.59 24.11
N ASN A 586 -18.49 9.20 24.00
CA ASN A 586 -18.22 10.26 23.03
C ASN A 586 -17.60 9.75 21.72
N PHE A 587 -17.20 8.48 21.62
CA PHE A 587 -16.55 7.98 20.39
C PHE A 587 -17.54 7.88 19.22
N LEU A 588 -18.72 7.28 19.42
CA LEU A 588 -19.76 7.25 18.38
C LEU A 588 -20.28 8.66 18.05
N ARG A 589 -20.41 9.53 19.06
CA ARG A 589 -20.79 10.95 18.86
C ARG A 589 -19.77 11.72 18.02
N LEU A 590 -18.48 11.41 18.14
CA LEU A 590 -17.43 11.98 17.30
C LEU A 590 -17.56 11.50 15.84
N ILE A 591 -17.99 10.24 15.62
CA ILE A 591 -18.28 9.71 14.28
C ILE A 591 -19.55 10.35 13.69
N ASP A 592 -20.54 10.69 14.51
CA ASP A 592 -21.75 11.40 14.07
C ASP A 592 -21.52 12.86 13.64
N LEU A 593 -20.35 13.46 13.95
CA LEU A 593 -19.96 14.76 13.37
C LEU A 593 -19.72 14.68 11.85
N PHE A 594 -19.43 13.49 11.29
CA PHE A 594 -19.20 13.32 9.85
C PHE A 594 -20.54 13.23 9.11
N GLN A 595 -21.12 14.40 8.81
CA GLN A 595 -22.39 14.49 8.08
C GLN A 595 -22.24 14.24 6.57
N GLN A 596 -21.03 14.40 6.02
CA GLN A 596 -20.75 14.04 4.62
C GLN A 596 -20.55 12.52 4.48
N GLU A 597 -21.47 11.87 3.78
CA GLU A 597 -21.52 10.39 3.62
C GLU A 597 -20.18 9.78 3.18
N SER A 598 -19.53 10.32 2.15
CA SER A 598 -18.26 9.78 1.64
C SER A 598 -17.15 9.75 2.70
N ILE A 599 -17.02 10.82 3.50
CA ILE A 599 -16.00 10.92 4.55
C ILE A 599 -16.39 10.02 5.73
N ARG A 600 -17.68 9.97 6.09
CA ARG A 600 -18.21 9.07 7.13
C ARG A 600 -17.88 7.60 6.82
N VAL A 601 -18.09 7.19 5.57
CA VAL A 601 -17.79 5.83 5.08
C VAL A 601 -16.30 5.54 5.14
N GLU A 602 -15.43 6.46 4.69
CA GLU A 602 -13.97 6.29 4.82
C GLU A 602 -13.50 6.15 6.28
N VAL A 603 -14.10 6.91 7.20
CA VAL A 603 -13.80 6.85 8.63
C VAL A 603 -14.28 5.52 9.21
N CYS A 604 -15.54 5.12 8.99
CA CYS A 604 -16.06 3.82 9.43
C CYS A 604 -15.25 2.64 8.85
N LYS A 605 -14.84 2.71 7.58
CA LYS A 605 -13.97 1.73 6.92
C LYS A 605 -12.60 1.64 7.60
N SER A 606 -12.03 2.78 7.99
CA SER A 606 -10.77 2.84 8.74
C SER A 606 -10.90 2.22 10.14
N VAL A 607 -11.96 2.56 10.87
CA VAL A 607 -12.26 2.00 12.21
C VAL A 607 -12.43 0.48 12.15
N LEU A 608 -13.26 -0.01 11.23
CA LEU A 608 -13.56 -1.44 11.12
C LEU A 608 -12.39 -2.25 10.54
N THR A 609 -11.57 -1.68 9.65
CA THR A 609 -10.35 -2.37 9.16
C THR A 609 -9.31 -2.56 10.27
N GLN A 610 -9.19 -1.59 11.19
CA GLN A 610 -8.30 -1.71 12.35
C GLN A 610 -8.81 -2.73 13.38
N SER A 611 -10.10 -3.07 13.35
CA SER A 611 -10.74 -4.01 14.28
C SER A 611 -10.50 -5.50 13.97
N ASN A 612 -9.66 -5.82 12.97
CA ASN A 612 -9.32 -7.16 12.46
C ASN A 612 -8.49 -8.05 13.45
N SER A 613 -8.73 -7.93 14.75
CA SER A 613 -8.16 -8.83 15.78
C SER A 613 -8.98 -10.13 15.88
N ASP A 614 -8.30 -11.27 16.07
CA ASP A 614 -8.93 -12.58 16.34
C ASP A 614 -9.65 -12.66 17.71
N LEU A 615 -9.68 -11.56 18.47
CA LEU A 615 -10.34 -11.46 19.78
C LEU A 615 -11.86 -11.44 19.62
N LYS A 616 -12.53 -12.40 20.22
CA LYS A 616 -14.00 -12.53 20.22
C LYS A 616 -14.64 -11.57 21.22
N THR A 617 -15.79 -11.03 20.83
CA THR A 617 -16.51 -10.01 21.59
C THR A 617 -17.89 -10.50 22.03
N ASN A 618 -18.24 -10.22 23.28
CA ASN A 618 -19.46 -10.66 23.96
C ASN A 618 -20.29 -9.50 24.53
N ASP A 619 -19.77 -8.27 24.52
CA ASP A 619 -20.42 -7.08 25.09
C ASP A 619 -21.47 -6.52 24.12
N PRO A 620 -22.76 -6.45 24.50
CA PRO A 620 -23.82 -5.89 23.65
C PRO A 620 -23.59 -4.42 23.27
N VAL A 621 -22.89 -3.62 24.08
CA VAL A 621 -22.58 -2.22 23.74
C VAL A 621 -21.63 -2.19 22.53
N VAL A 622 -20.57 -3.00 22.58
CA VAL A 622 -19.59 -3.11 21.49
C VAL A 622 -20.22 -3.75 20.25
N THR A 623 -21.07 -4.78 20.41
CA THR A 623 -21.81 -5.38 19.28
C THR A 623 -22.74 -4.36 18.60
N ASN A 624 -23.48 -3.55 19.37
CA ASN A 624 -24.35 -2.51 18.80
C ASN A 624 -23.55 -1.41 18.09
N ALA A 625 -22.41 -1.00 18.66
CA ALA A 625 -21.49 -0.04 18.03
C ALA A 625 -20.92 -0.59 16.71
N LEU A 626 -20.51 -1.87 16.68
CA LEU A 626 -20.06 -2.55 15.47
C LEU A 626 -21.17 -2.63 14.42
N MET A 627 -22.39 -3.05 14.81
CA MET A 627 -23.54 -3.14 13.91
C MET A 627 -23.89 -1.78 13.28
N PHE A 628 -23.84 -0.69 14.06
CA PHE A 628 -24.04 0.67 13.56
C PHE A 628 -22.98 1.07 12.52
N LEU A 629 -21.69 0.88 12.82
CA LEU A 629 -20.60 1.20 11.89
C LEU A 629 -20.67 0.34 10.61
N CYS A 630 -21.07 -0.92 10.74
CA CYS A 630 -21.32 -1.84 9.63
C CYS A 630 -22.52 -1.40 8.78
N GLY A 631 -23.60 -0.90 9.40
CA GLY A 631 -24.75 -0.32 8.71
C GLY A 631 -24.35 0.85 7.81
N VAL A 632 -23.56 1.80 8.35
CA VAL A 632 -23.03 2.95 7.58
C VAL A 632 -22.20 2.49 6.37
N LEU A 633 -21.43 1.40 6.48
CA LEU A 633 -20.71 0.83 5.32
C LEU A 633 -21.65 0.14 4.33
N HIS A 634 -22.62 -0.64 4.81
CA HIS A 634 -23.59 -1.32 3.95
C HIS A 634 -24.42 -0.32 3.14
N ASP A 635 -24.93 0.73 3.77
CA ASP A 635 -25.81 1.72 3.14
C ASP A 635 -25.08 2.59 2.11
N SER A 636 -23.74 2.61 2.14
CA SER A 636 -22.92 3.23 1.10
C SER A 636 -22.81 2.42 -0.20
N VAL A 637 -23.16 1.12 -0.16
CA VAL A 637 -23.09 0.22 -1.31
C VAL A 637 -24.30 0.45 -2.22
N ASN A 638 -24.04 0.91 -3.44
CA ASN A 638 -25.06 1.18 -4.45
C ASN A 638 -24.65 0.60 -5.82
N ALA A 639 -25.52 0.75 -6.82
CA ALA A 639 -25.31 0.17 -8.15
C ALA A 639 -24.11 0.76 -8.94
N LEU A 640 -23.49 1.84 -8.45
CA LEU A 640 -22.28 2.46 -9.02
C LEU A 640 -21.00 2.11 -8.23
N THR A 641 -21.11 1.38 -7.12
CA THR A 641 -19.94 0.97 -6.31
C THR A 641 -19.05 0.00 -7.11
N PRO A 642 -17.73 0.22 -7.20
CA PRO A 642 -16.81 -0.69 -7.87
C PRO A 642 -16.84 -2.10 -7.25
N GLU A 643 -16.68 -3.15 -8.07
CA GLU A 643 -16.66 -4.53 -7.56
C GLU A 643 -15.62 -4.77 -6.47
N ASP A 644 -14.47 -4.12 -6.54
CA ASP A 644 -13.38 -4.32 -5.58
C ASP A 644 -13.69 -3.64 -4.23
N GLU A 645 -14.40 -2.52 -4.24
CA GLU A 645 -14.91 -1.90 -3.02
C GLU A 645 -16.06 -2.73 -2.41
N TYR A 646 -16.95 -3.27 -3.25
CA TYR A 646 -18.00 -4.20 -2.83
C TYR A 646 -17.41 -5.44 -2.14
N LYS A 647 -16.37 -6.05 -2.74
CA LYS A 647 -15.64 -7.20 -2.17
C LYS A 647 -14.97 -6.82 -0.84
N GLN A 648 -14.31 -5.66 -0.78
CA GLN A 648 -13.62 -5.20 0.44
C GLN A 648 -14.60 -4.91 1.59
N ILE A 649 -15.73 -4.25 1.31
CA ILE A 649 -16.78 -4.02 2.32
C ILE A 649 -17.37 -5.35 2.78
N GLY A 650 -17.66 -6.27 1.85
CA GLY A 650 -18.11 -7.62 2.17
C GLY A 650 -17.14 -8.39 3.08
N GLU A 651 -15.83 -8.33 2.81
CA GLU A 651 -14.82 -8.97 3.66
C GLU A 651 -14.75 -8.36 5.07
N ILE A 652 -14.77 -7.03 5.19
CA ILE A 652 -14.80 -6.34 6.48
C ILE A 652 -16.03 -6.78 7.29
N LEU A 653 -17.24 -6.76 6.70
CA LEU A 653 -18.47 -7.19 7.36
C LEU A 653 -18.40 -8.67 7.78
N CYS A 654 -17.85 -9.55 6.93
CA CYS A 654 -17.62 -10.96 7.25
C CYS A 654 -16.61 -11.18 8.40
N ASN A 655 -15.66 -10.26 8.62
CA ASN A 655 -14.75 -10.31 9.76
C ASN A 655 -15.48 -9.95 11.05
N ILE A 656 -16.27 -8.88 11.06
CA ILE A 656 -17.06 -8.44 12.22
C ILE A 656 -18.06 -9.53 12.65
N ILE A 657 -18.79 -10.12 11.70
CA ILE A 657 -19.79 -11.18 11.98
C ILE A 657 -19.14 -12.44 12.57
N ARG A 658 -17.87 -12.73 12.25
CA ARG A 658 -17.10 -13.83 12.84
C ARG A 658 -16.54 -13.50 14.23
N ARG A 659 -16.45 -12.22 14.58
CA ARG A 659 -15.90 -11.72 15.85
C ARG A 659 -16.90 -11.79 17.01
N VAL A 660 -18.19 -11.58 16.74
CA VAL A 660 -19.26 -11.63 17.75
C VAL A 660 -19.56 -13.09 18.12
N ASP A 661 -19.31 -13.48 19.38
CA ASP A 661 -19.52 -14.86 19.87
C ASP A 661 -20.01 -14.89 21.33
N TYR A 662 -21.33 -14.99 21.52
CA TYR A 662 -21.99 -15.17 22.82
C TYR A 662 -21.70 -16.55 23.48
N GLY A 663 -20.87 -17.39 22.87
CA GLY A 663 -20.24 -18.57 23.46
C GLY A 663 -21.18 -19.75 23.64
N ARG A 664 -21.90 -19.80 24.76
CA ARG A 664 -22.88 -20.87 25.06
C ARG A 664 -24.33 -20.43 24.95
N ASP A 665 -24.60 -19.13 24.79
CA ASP A 665 -25.95 -18.65 24.51
C ASP A 665 -26.25 -18.73 23.01
N PHE A 666 -26.68 -19.92 22.58
CA PHE A 666 -26.96 -20.18 21.17
C PHE A 666 -28.21 -19.42 20.68
N GLU A 667 -29.16 -19.10 21.56
CA GLU A 667 -30.37 -18.34 21.21
C GLU A 667 -30.01 -16.87 20.96
N GLN A 668 -29.18 -16.25 21.81
CA GLN A 668 -28.66 -14.90 21.59
C GLN A 668 -27.79 -14.83 20.32
N GLN A 669 -26.93 -15.82 20.08
CA GLN A 669 -26.12 -15.88 18.85
C GLN A 669 -26.98 -15.99 17.58
N LEU A 670 -28.05 -16.80 17.61
CA LEU A 670 -28.96 -16.92 16.47
C LEU A 670 -29.76 -15.63 16.26
N SER A 671 -30.19 -14.96 17.34
CA SER A 671 -30.86 -13.65 17.26
C SER A 671 -29.97 -12.59 16.59
N PHE A 672 -28.69 -12.53 16.96
CA PHE A 672 -27.70 -11.65 16.31
C PHE A 672 -27.55 -11.95 14.81
N TYR A 673 -27.51 -13.22 14.40
CA TYR A 673 -27.46 -13.55 12.97
C TYR A 673 -28.74 -13.20 12.21
N VAL A 674 -29.92 -13.28 12.86
CA VAL A 674 -31.20 -12.81 12.29
C VAL A 674 -31.19 -11.29 12.09
N GLU A 675 -30.68 -10.53 13.06
CA GLU A 675 -30.51 -9.08 12.97
C GLU A 675 -29.52 -8.69 11.86
N ALA A 676 -28.34 -9.32 11.83
CA ALA A 676 -27.33 -9.10 10.81
C ALA A 676 -27.82 -9.41 9.39
N ARG A 677 -28.66 -10.45 9.22
CA ARG A 677 -29.32 -10.71 7.93
C ARG A 677 -30.31 -9.62 7.53
N GLY A 678 -31.06 -9.08 8.48
CA GLY A 678 -31.99 -7.97 8.25
C GLY A 678 -31.26 -6.69 7.86
N ALA A 679 -30.13 -6.41 8.50
CA ALA A 679 -29.31 -5.23 8.23
C ALA A 679 -28.51 -5.31 6.92
N PHE A 680 -27.97 -6.48 6.55
CA PHE A 680 -26.99 -6.62 5.46
C PHE A 680 -27.51 -7.42 4.26
N SER A 681 -28.79 -7.23 3.89
CA SER A 681 -29.46 -8.04 2.87
C SER A 681 -28.86 -7.96 1.47
N ASN A 682 -28.11 -6.89 1.15
CA ASN A 682 -27.68 -6.59 -0.22
C ASN A 682 -26.29 -7.19 -0.58
N ILE A 683 -25.62 -7.84 0.37
CA ILE A 683 -24.24 -8.33 0.21
C ILE A 683 -24.19 -9.86 0.23
N ASP A 684 -24.09 -10.46 -0.96
CA ASP A 684 -24.04 -11.92 -1.19
C ASP A 684 -23.00 -12.64 -0.30
N ALA A 685 -21.82 -12.02 -0.14
CA ALA A 685 -20.72 -12.56 0.68
C ALA A 685 -21.10 -12.65 2.17
N VAL A 686 -21.81 -11.64 2.69
CA VAL A 686 -22.28 -11.59 4.08
C VAL A 686 -23.37 -12.63 4.32
N LEU A 687 -24.32 -12.76 3.40
CA LEU A 687 -25.36 -13.80 3.47
C LEU A 687 -24.74 -15.21 3.45
N ALA A 688 -23.77 -15.45 2.57
CA ALA A 688 -23.05 -16.72 2.53
C ALA A 688 -22.28 -17.01 3.82
N GLN A 689 -21.61 -16.01 4.40
CA GLN A 689 -20.90 -16.12 5.67
C GLN A 689 -21.86 -16.39 6.84
N LEU A 690 -23.01 -15.70 6.92
CA LEU A 690 -24.04 -15.93 7.93
C LEU A 690 -24.58 -17.37 7.88
N ILE A 691 -24.83 -17.92 6.69
CA ILE A 691 -25.24 -19.32 6.52
C ILE A 691 -24.15 -20.29 7.01
N GLN A 692 -22.87 -20.01 6.73
CA GLN A 692 -21.76 -20.83 7.26
C GLN A 692 -21.63 -20.72 8.79
N CYS A 693 -21.86 -19.53 9.36
CA CYS A 693 -21.86 -19.32 10.81
C CYS A 693 -23.01 -20.06 11.50
N VAL A 694 -24.24 -20.03 10.96
CA VAL A 694 -25.40 -20.76 11.51
C VAL A 694 -25.26 -22.29 11.36
N ASN A 695 -24.69 -22.75 10.24
CA ASN A 695 -24.31 -24.15 10.08
C ASN A 695 -23.25 -24.58 11.12
N SER A 696 -22.25 -23.72 11.38
CA SER A 696 -21.23 -23.98 12.41
C SER A 696 -21.82 -23.97 13.83
N LEU A 697 -22.75 -23.05 14.13
CA LEU A 697 -23.50 -22.99 15.39
C LEU A 697 -24.29 -24.29 15.63
N SER A 698 -24.91 -24.84 14.58
CA SER A 698 -25.62 -26.12 14.63
C SER A 698 -24.68 -27.29 14.94
N VAL A 699 -23.51 -27.34 14.29
CA VAL A 699 -22.48 -28.37 14.55
C VAL A 699 -21.92 -28.25 15.97
N ASN A 700 -21.61 -27.04 16.44
CA ASN A 700 -21.12 -26.78 17.80
C ASN A 700 -22.15 -27.22 18.86
N THR A 701 -23.43 -26.93 18.62
CA THR A 701 -24.55 -27.40 19.45
C THR A 701 -24.54 -28.93 19.55
N ARG A 702 -24.37 -29.66 18.44
CA ARG A 702 -24.26 -31.14 18.48
C ARG A 702 -23.04 -31.64 19.23
N GLN A 703 -21.88 -31.02 19.05
CA GLN A 703 -20.64 -31.42 19.73
C GLN A 703 -20.76 -31.30 21.25
N ILE A 704 -21.32 -30.19 21.74
CA ILE A 704 -21.53 -29.93 23.17
C ILE A 704 -22.52 -30.94 23.78
N ILE A 705 -23.55 -31.31 23.03
CA ILE A 705 -24.60 -32.25 23.46
C ILE A 705 -24.22 -33.73 23.17
N LYS A 706 -23.05 -33.97 22.55
CA LYS A 706 -22.59 -35.32 22.11
C LYS A 706 -23.66 -36.06 21.28
N GLY A 707 -24.34 -35.32 20.41
CA GLY A 707 -25.37 -35.83 19.50
C GLY A 707 -26.67 -36.32 20.15
N MET A 708 -26.97 -36.03 21.41
CA MET A 708 -28.26 -36.40 22.04
C MET A 708 -29.19 -35.20 22.20
N HIS A 709 -29.79 -34.72 21.10
CA HIS A 709 -30.62 -33.52 21.12
C HIS A 709 -31.82 -33.67 22.07
N THR A 710 -31.89 -32.80 23.08
CA THR A 710 -33.12 -32.54 23.84
C THR A 710 -34.17 -31.87 22.95
N ARG A 711 -35.45 -31.88 23.34
CA ARG A 711 -36.54 -31.22 22.61
C ARG A 711 -36.19 -29.77 22.23
N LYS A 712 -35.77 -28.94 23.21
CA LYS A 712 -35.38 -27.54 22.97
C LYS A 712 -34.23 -27.42 21.97
N THR A 713 -33.19 -28.23 22.11
CA THR A 713 -32.02 -28.19 21.23
C THR A 713 -32.29 -28.75 19.83
N GLY A 714 -33.27 -29.66 19.68
CA GLY A 714 -33.77 -30.10 18.38
C GLY A 714 -34.64 -29.04 17.70
N ASP A 715 -35.50 -28.35 18.46
CA ASP A 715 -36.26 -27.18 17.99
C ASP A 715 -35.30 -26.05 17.52
N PHE A 716 -34.24 -25.78 18.29
CA PHE A 716 -33.19 -24.83 17.94
C PHE A 716 -32.46 -25.19 16.65
N VAL A 717 -31.94 -26.42 16.50
CA VAL A 717 -31.22 -26.79 15.26
C VAL A 717 -32.15 -26.84 14.05
N ARG A 718 -33.44 -27.17 14.24
CA ARG A 718 -34.45 -27.00 13.18
C ARG A 718 -34.63 -25.53 12.80
N ALA A 719 -34.63 -24.60 13.75
CA ALA A 719 -34.66 -23.16 13.46
C ALA A 719 -33.41 -22.70 12.68
N CYS A 720 -32.22 -23.18 13.03
CA CYS A 720 -30.98 -22.93 12.27
C CYS A 720 -31.07 -23.46 10.83
N ALA A 721 -31.57 -24.68 10.63
CA ALA A 721 -31.74 -25.26 9.30
C ALA A 721 -32.79 -24.50 8.46
N VAL A 722 -33.90 -24.07 9.08
CA VAL A 722 -34.90 -23.20 8.44
C VAL A 722 -34.30 -21.85 8.07
N TYR A 723 -33.54 -21.22 8.96
CA TYR A 723 -32.81 -19.97 8.69
C TYR A 723 -31.92 -20.10 7.45
N CYS A 724 -31.11 -21.15 7.36
CA CYS A 724 -30.29 -21.40 6.18
C CYS A 724 -31.17 -21.55 4.92
N PHE A 725 -32.22 -22.38 4.97
CA PHE A 725 -33.13 -22.63 3.85
C PHE A 725 -33.80 -21.35 3.31
N ILE A 726 -34.21 -20.42 4.18
CA ILE A 726 -34.85 -19.16 3.75
C ILE A 726 -33.85 -18.06 3.36
N THR A 727 -32.56 -18.21 3.67
CA THR A 727 -31.52 -17.21 3.38
C THR A 727 -30.79 -17.52 2.07
N VAL A 728 -30.60 -18.79 1.72
CA VAL A 728 -29.94 -19.17 0.45
C VAL A 728 -30.63 -18.58 -0.81
N PRO A 729 -31.98 -18.53 -0.92
CA PRO A 729 -32.64 -17.92 -2.09
C PRO A 729 -32.26 -16.45 -2.34
N SER A 730 -31.85 -15.71 -1.32
CA SER A 730 -31.52 -14.28 -1.40
C SER A 730 -30.17 -14.00 -2.08
N ILE A 731 -29.33 -15.02 -2.27
CA ILE A 731 -28.00 -14.89 -2.89
C ILE A 731 -28.13 -14.94 -4.42
N VAL A 732 -27.58 -13.96 -5.13
CA VAL A 732 -27.68 -13.87 -6.60
C VAL A 732 -26.92 -15.03 -7.27
N SER A 733 -25.73 -15.37 -6.76
CA SER A 733 -24.87 -16.41 -7.35
C SER A 733 -25.45 -17.83 -7.28
N VAL A 734 -25.94 -18.37 -8.42
CA VAL A 734 -26.46 -19.75 -8.56
C VAL A 734 -25.50 -20.81 -8.04
N LYS A 735 -24.19 -20.68 -8.33
CA LYS A 735 -23.15 -21.63 -7.91
C LYS A 735 -23.00 -21.65 -6.38
N THR A 736 -23.05 -20.47 -5.76
CA THR A 736 -22.99 -20.31 -4.31
C THR A 736 -24.26 -20.88 -3.65
N ARG A 737 -25.44 -20.62 -4.22
CA ARG A 737 -26.72 -21.22 -3.76
C ARG A 737 -26.66 -22.75 -3.71
N LEU A 738 -26.20 -23.38 -4.79
CA LEU A 738 -26.05 -24.84 -4.87
C LEU A 738 -25.11 -25.39 -3.78
N GLN A 739 -23.93 -24.80 -3.59
CA GLN A 739 -22.97 -25.21 -2.55
C GLN A 739 -23.56 -25.06 -1.14
N LEU A 740 -24.24 -23.95 -0.87
CA LEU A 740 -24.82 -23.67 0.45
C LEU A 740 -26.03 -24.56 0.77
N TYR A 741 -26.86 -24.92 -0.21
CA TYR A 741 -27.92 -25.93 0.01
C TYR A 741 -27.36 -27.32 0.30
N LEU A 742 -26.33 -27.77 -0.44
CA LEU A 742 -25.68 -29.05 -0.18
C LEU A 742 -25.01 -29.07 1.21
N LEU A 743 -24.31 -28.00 1.59
CA LEU A 743 -23.69 -27.86 2.91
C LEU A 743 -24.75 -27.85 4.04
N SER A 744 -25.79 -27.03 3.91
CA SER A 744 -26.85 -26.91 4.92
C SER A 744 -27.67 -28.19 5.04
N GLY A 745 -27.92 -28.89 3.92
CA GLY A 745 -28.56 -30.21 3.91
C GLY A 745 -27.73 -31.27 4.62
N ARG A 746 -26.41 -31.30 4.41
CA ARG A 746 -25.49 -32.19 5.16
C ARG A 746 -25.45 -31.88 6.65
N VAL A 747 -25.46 -30.60 7.03
CA VAL A 747 -25.51 -30.20 8.45
C VAL A 747 -26.86 -30.55 9.07
N ALA A 748 -27.97 -30.45 8.33
CA ALA A 748 -29.28 -30.90 8.77
C ALA A 748 -29.33 -32.43 8.96
N LEU A 749 -28.80 -33.24 8.02
CA LEU A 749 -28.63 -34.69 8.21
C LEU A 749 -27.80 -34.99 9.45
N PHE A 750 -26.66 -34.31 9.60
CA PHE A 750 -25.77 -34.47 10.74
C PHE A 750 -26.43 -34.10 12.07
N ASN A 751 -27.58 -33.39 12.08
CA ASN A 751 -28.33 -33.07 13.29
C ASN A 751 -29.71 -33.76 13.32
N GLU A 752 -29.85 -34.90 12.64
CA GLU A 752 -31.09 -35.73 12.64
C GLU A 752 -32.34 -34.98 12.09
N CYS A 753 -32.14 -33.84 11.42
CA CYS A 753 -33.19 -32.99 10.85
C CYS A 753 -33.55 -33.42 9.42
N LEU A 754 -34.03 -34.66 9.28
CA LEU A 754 -34.24 -35.31 7.98
C LEU A 754 -35.18 -34.56 7.04
N GLY A 755 -36.28 -33.99 7.56
CA GLY A 755 -37.25 -33.23 6.75
C GLY A 755 -36.66 -31.93 6.17
N GLN A 756 -35.83 -31.24 6.94
CA GLN A 756 -35.11 -30.04 6.50
C GLN A 756 -34.02 -30.39 5.49
N ALA A 757 -33.32 -31.52 5.67
CA ALA A 757 -32.35 -32.01 4.70
C ALA A 757 -33.00 -32.35 3.35
N ASP A 758 -34.11 -33.10 3.34
CA ASP A 758 -34.89 -33.43 2.14
C ASP A 758 -35.35 -32.17 1.39
N ALA A 759 -35.78 -31.13 2.11
CA ALA A 759 -36.14 -29.84 1.55
C ALA A 759 -34.94 -29.12 0.90
N CYS A 760 -33.81 -29.02 1.60
CA CYS A 760 -32.57 -28.43 1.07
C CYS A 760 -32.09 -29.14 -0.20
N PHE A 761 -32.13 -30.47 -0.25
CA PHE A 761 -31.70 -31.22 -1.43
C PHE A 761 -32.63 -31.02 -2.62
N LYS A 762 -33.95 -30.95 -2.40
CA LYS A 762 -34.92 -30.63 -3.47
C LYS A 762 -34.76 -29.21 -3.99
N ALA A 763 -34.53 -28.24 -3.12
CA ALA A 763 -34.24 -26.86 -3.52
C ALA A 763 -32.95 -26.75 -4.34
N ALA A 764 -31.91 -27.52 -3.98
CA ALA A 764 -30.70 -27.62 -4.80
C ALA A 764 -31.02 -28.19 -6.20
N PHE A 765 -31.84 -29.24 -6.29
CA PHE A 765 -32.21 -29.85 -7.58
C PHE A 765 -33.05 -28.92 -8.47
N SER A 766 -33.99 -28.14 -7.91
CA SER A 766 -34.77 -27.18 -8.69
C SER A 766 -33.94 -26.03 -9.26
N ILE A 767 -32.77 -25.73 -8.69
CA ILE A 767 -31.89 -24.63 -9.11
C ILE A 767 -30.86 -25.06 -10.17
N ILE A 768 -30.55 -26.36 -10.30
CA ILE A 768 -29.62 -26.85 -11.33
C ILE A 768 -29.99 -26.39 -12.76
N PRO A 769 -31.28 -26.38 -13.19
CA PRO A 769 -31.68 -25.86 -14.50
C PRO A 769 -31.51 -24.34 -14.71
N GLU A 770 -31.41 -23.54 -13.63
CA GLU A 770 -31.21 -22.07 -13.73
C GLU A 770 -29.79 -21.70 -14.18
N LEU A 771 -28.88 -22.69 -14.25
CA LEU A 771 -27.45 -22.50 -14.46
C LEU A 771 -27.14 -22.40 -15.97
N GLN A 772 -27.44 -21.24 -16.56
CA GLN A 772 -27.21 -20.93 -17.99
C GLN A 772 -25.71 -20.96 -18.37
N ASP A 773 -25.40 -21.41 -19.60
CA ASP A 773 -24.04 -21.74 -20.02
C ASP A 773 -23.36 -20.71 -20.94
N ASP A 774 -22.42 -19.95 -20.37
CA ASP A 774 -21.39 -19.24 -21.13
C ASP A 774 -20.16 -20.16 -21.34
N HIS A 775 -20.16 -20.83 -22.49
CA HIS A 775 -19.01 -21.56 -23.06
C HIS A 775 -18.48 -22.76 -22.26
N GLY A 776 -19.35 -23.59 -21.67
CA GLY A 776 -18.99 -24.87 -21.04
C GLY A 776 -18.28 -24.76 -19.69
N LYS A 777 -18.09 -23.55 -19.15
CA LYS A 777 -17.54 -23.32 -17.80
C LYS A 777 -18.45 -23.90 -16.71
N CYS A 778 -19.73 -24.09 -17.02
CA CYS A 778 -20.73 -24.62 -16.11
C CYS A 778 -20.53 -26.12 -15.85
N GLU A 779 -20.19 -26.92 -16.87
CA GLU A 779 -19.92 -28.35 -16.70
C GLU A 779 -18.70 -28.62 -15.79
N ILE A 780 -17.68 -27.76 -15.85
CA ILE A 780 -16.46 -27.86 -15.02
C ILE A 780 -16.78 -27.80 -13.52
N PHE A 781 -17.79 -27.01 -13.14
CA PHE A 781 -18.28 -26.91 -11.76
C PHE A 781 -19.33 -27.99 -11.44
N LEU A 782 -20.24 -28.24 -12.38
CA LEU A 782 -21.41 -29.10 -12.15
C LEU A 782 -21.03 -30.58 -12.01
N VAL A 783 -20.06 -31.08 -12.79
CA VAL A 783 -19.59 -32.48 -12.70
C VAL A 783 -19.01 -32.84 -11.32
N PRO A 784 -18.04 -32.11 -10.73
CA PRO A 784 -17.56 -32.41 -9.39
C PRO A 784 -18.62 -32.18 -8.31
N TYR A 785 -19.43 -31.11 -8.42
CA TYR A 785 -20.54 -30.85 -7.49
C TYR A 785 -21.52 -32.02 -7.42
N ILE A 786 -21.97 -32.55 -8.57
CA ILE A 786 -22.86 -33.72 -8.60
C ILE A 786 -22.19 -34.95 -8.01
N LYS A 787 -20.90 -35.20 -8.27
CA LYS A 787 -20.18 -36.34 -7.64
C LYS A 787 -20.14 -36.23 -6.11
N GLU A 788 -20.00 -35.01 -5.58
CA GLU A 788 -20.09 -34.70 -4.15
C GLU A 788 -21.52 -34.83 -3.59
N PHE A 789 -22.53 -34.59 -4.42
CA PHE A 789 -23.93 -34.79 -4.08
C PHE A 789 -24.28 -36.29 -4.06
N LEU A 790 -23.83 -37.05 -5.05
CA LEU A 790 -24.03 -38.50 -5.17
C LEU A 790 -23.41 -39.27 -4.01
N SER A 791 -22.24 -38.85 -3.50
CA SER A 791 -21.71 -39.43 -2.25
C SER A 791 -22.65 -39.13 -1.08
N THR A 792 -23.07 -37.88 -0.91
CA THR A 792 -24.02 -37.50 0.15
C THR A 792 -25.30 -38.35 0.12
N LEU A 793 -25.86 -38.61 -1.06
CA LEU A 793 -27.06 -39.43 -1.23
C LEU A 793 -26.89 -40.92 -0.87
N VAL A 794 -25.66 -41.44 -0.71
CA VAL A 794 -25.46 -42.83 -0.22
C VAL A 794 -26.01 -43.00 1.19
N VAL A 795 -25.81 -42.01 2.06
CA VAL A 795 -26.18 -42.08 3.49
C VAL A 795 -27.53 -41.45 3.82
N VAL A 796 -28.21 -40.85 2.83
CA VAL A 796 -29.53 -40.23 3.03
C VAL A 796 -30.60 -41.33 3.14
N PRO A 797 -31.42 -41.34 4.21
CA PRO A 797 -32.57 -42.24 4.29
C PRO A 797 -33.63 -41.89 3.25
N ASP A 798 -34.19 -42.90 2.59
CA ASP A 798 -35.40 -42.75 1.79
C ASP A 798 -36.61 -42.42 2.67
N ASN A 799 -37.53 -41.62 2.12
CA ASN A 799 -38.82 -41.36 2.75
C ASN A 799 -39.77 -42.56 2.48
N PRO A 800 -40.31 -43.24 3.51
CA PRO A 800 -41.18 -44.40 3.35
C PRO A 800 -42.41 -44.19 2.46
N GLU A 801 -42.95 -42.96 2.40
CA GLU A 801 -44.15 -42.61 1.64
C GLU A 801 -43.88 -42.35 0.15
N ARG A 802 -42.64 -42.02 -0.22
CA ARG A 802 -42.27 -41.55 -1.58
C ARG A 802 -41.57 -42.60 -2.43
N GLY A 803 -41.43 -43.80 -1.90
CA GLY A 803 -40.80 -44.94 -2.56
C GLY A 803 -39.27 -44.84 -2.65
N VAL A 804 -38.68 -45.99 -3.02
CA VAL A 804 -37.24 -46.23 -3.09
C VAL A 804 -36.53 -45.18 -3.96
N LEU A 805 -35.40 -44.66 -3.47
CA LEU A 805 -34.47 -43.74 -4.13
C LEU A 805 -35.13 -42.50 -4.75
N SER A 806 -36.14 -41.94 -4.08
CA SER A 806 -36.92 -40.80 -4.59
C SER A 806 -36.06 -39.58 -4.93
N LEU A 807 -35.07 -39.22 -4.09
CA LEU A 807 -34.15 -38.11 -4.35
C LEU A 807 -33.23 -38.37 -5.55
N THR A 808 -32.71 -39.59 -5.68
CA THR A 808 -31.85 -39.97 -6.81
C THR A 808 -32.62 -39.96 -8.14
N ARG A 809 -33.90 -40.38 -8.12
CA ARG A 809 -34.81 -40.29 -9.26
C ARG A 809 -35.09 -38.85 -9.67
N ILE A 810 -35.32 -37.95 -8.71
CA ILE A 810 -35.49 -36.51 -8.98
C ILE A 810 -34.22 -35.94 -9.62
N LEU A 811 -33.03 -36.22 -9.05
CA LEU A 811 -31.76 -35.78 -9.61
C LEU A 811 -31.57 -36.27 -11.06
N LEU A 812 -31.79 -37.57 -11.34
CA LEU A 812 -31.65 -38.10 -12.70
C LEU A 812 -32.61 -37.44 -13.71
N ASN A 813 -33.85 -37.16 -13.31
CA ASN A 813 -34.81 -36.44 -14.15
C ASN A 813 -34.33 -35.01 -14.45
N VAL A 814 -33.84 -34.28 -13.44
CA VAL A 814 -33.27 -32.93 -13.61
C VAL A 814 -32.06 -32.94 -14.55
N LEU A 815 -31.14 -33.90 -14.37
CA LEU A 815 -29.95 -34.02 -15.23
C LEU A 815 -30.31 -34.35 -16.68
N ARG A 816 -31.38 -35.12 -16.92
CA ARG A 816 -31.89 -35.43 -18.27
C ARG A 816 -32.53 -34.22 -18.95
N CYS A 817 -33.10 -33.29 -18.19
CA CYS A 817 -33.69 -32.05 -18.70
C CYS A 817 -32.67 -30.90 -18.91
N PHE A 818 -31.43 -31.06 -18.45
CA PHE A 818 -30.37 -30.06 -18.62
C PHE A 818 -29.71 -30.17 -20.01
N GLU A 819 -29.32 -29.04 -20.60
CA GLU A 819 -28.66 -29.00 -21.91
C GLU A 819 -27.15 -29.26 -21.77
N TRP A 820 -26.69 -30.46 -22.15
CA TRP A 820 -25.28 -30.85 -22.05
C TRP A 820 -24.53 -30.70 -23.37
N ASN A 821 -23.26 -30.30 -23.29
CA ASN A 821 -22.38 -30.31 -24.46
C ASN A 821 -22.05 -31.77 -24.84
N LYS A 822 -22.63 -32.22 -25.96
CA LYS A 822 -22.46 -33.59 -26.48
C LYS A 822 -21.00 -33.97 -26.73
N GLN A 823 -20.09 -33.03 -26.96
CA GLN A 823 -18.68 -33.34 -27.25
C GLN A 823 -17.84 -33.61 -25.98
N ASN A 824 -18.23 -33.06 -24.83
CA ASN A 824 -17.47 -33.21 -23.57
C ASN A 824 -17.73 -34.55 -22.86
N GLY A 825 -18.89 -35.16 -23.10
CA GLY A 825 -19.30 -36.41 -22.43
C GLY A 825 -19.50 -36.24 -20.91
N SER A 826 -19.81 -35.03 -20.46
CA SER A 826 -19.96 -34.66 -19.05
C SER A 826 -21.11 -35.43 -18.38
N LEU A 827 -22.29 -35.50 -19.03
CA LEU A 827 -23.42 -36.32 -18.58
C LEU A 827 -23.06 -37.81 -18.48
N THR A 828 -22.35 -38.36 -19.48
CA THR A 828 -21.89 -39.75 -19.47
C THR A 828 -20.97 -40.03 -18.28
N THR A 829 -20.09 -39.08 -17.94
CA THR A 829 -19.20 -39.16 -16.77
C THR A 829 -19.99 -39.16 -15.45
N ILE A 830 -21.07 -38.38 -15.38
CA ILE A 830 -21.97 -38.34 -14.23
C ILE A 830 -22.73 -39.67 -14.10
N TYR A 831 -23.32 -40.17 -15.19
CA TYR A 831 -24.03 -41.47 -15.18
C TYR A 831 -23.14 -42.65 -14.79
N ILE A 832 -21.88 -42.69 -15.23
CA ILE A 832 -20.89 -43.68 -14.76
C ILE A 832 -20.67 -43.56 -13.23
N SER A 833 -20.69 -42.33 -12.70
CA SER A 833 -20.57 -42.08 -11.26
C SER A 833 -21.84 -42.44 -10.47
N VAL A 834 -23.02 -42.35 -11.09
CA VAL A 834 -24.28 -42.87 -10.53
C VAL A 834 -24.23 -44.40 -10.44
N ILE A 835 -23.66 -45.10 -11.44
CA ILE A 835 -23.47 -46.56 -11.37
C ILE A 835 -22.54 -46.96 -10.20
N ASP A 836 -21.52 -46.16 -9.89
CA ASP A 836 -20.67 -46.38 -8.70
C ASP A 836 -21.46 -46.19 -7.39
N MET A 837 -22.32 -45.17 -7.30
CA MET A 837 -23.23 -44.95 -6.16
C MET A 837 -24.21 -46.11 -6.00
N MET A 838 -24.89 -46.53 -7.07
CA MET A 838 -25.84 -47.65 -7.06
C MET A 838 -25.16 -48.98 -6.69
N SER A 839 -23.93 -49.21 -7.17
CA SER A 839 -23.13 -50.36 -6.75
C SER A 839 -22.65 -50.29 -5.30
N THR A 840 -22.71 -49.12 -4.67
CA THR A 840 -22.47 -48.95 -3.24
C THR A 840 -23.75 -49.23 -2.46
N MET A 841 -24.90 -48.76 -2.94
CA MET A 841 -26.22 -48.99 -2.34
C MET A 841 -26.66 -50.46 -2.31
N ASN A 842 -26.15 -51.31 -3.21
CA ASN A 842 -26.43 -52.75 -3.21
C ASN A 842 -25.55 -53.56 -2.22
N GLN A 843 -24.68 -52.93 -1.42
CA GLN A 843 -23.92 -53.63 -0.38
C GLN A 843 -24.75 -53.75 0.91
N GLU A 844 -24.56 -54.85 1.65
CA GLU A 844 -25.27 -55.13 2.92
C GLU A 844 -24.96 -54.10 4.02
N VAL A 845 -23.78 -53.46 3.95
CA VAL A 845 -23.34 -52.38 4.84
C VAL A 845 -22.62 -51.34 3.99
N TYR A 846 -22.97 -50.06 4.16
CA TYR A 846 -22.37 -48.97 3.40
C TYR A 846 -20.94 -48.62 3.89
N PRO A 847 -20.07 -48.04 3.03
CA PRO A 847 -18.68 -47.78 3.40
C PRO A 847 -18.48 -46.69 4.46
N TYR A 848 -19.51 -45.92 4.77
CA TYR A 848 -19.55 -44.90 5.81
C TYR A 848 -21.01 -44.59 6.18
N HIS A 849 -21.20 -44.09 7.40
CA HIS A 849 -22.49 -43.74 8.00
C HIS A 849 -22.42 -42.38 8.69
N ILE A 850 -23.59 -41.78 8.94
CA ILE A 850 -23.71 -40.61 9.82
C ILE A 850 -24.19 -41.12 11.18
N ASP A 851 -23.52 -40.71 12.27
CA ASP A 851 -23.92 -41.06 13.63
C ASP A 851 -25.40 -40.74 13.87
N LYS A 852 -26.18 -41.77 14.26
CA LYS A 852 -27.63 -41.76 14.55
C LYS A 852 -28.58 -41.51 13.37
N VAL A 853 -28.10 -41.61 12.13
CA VAL A 853 -28.97 -41.63 10.94
C VAL A 853 -28.99 -43.05 10.38
N GLU A 854 -30.18 -43.67 10.37
CA GLU A 854 -30.39 -44.98 9.75
C GLU A 854 -30.36 -44.82 8.23
N SER A 855 -29.24 -45.19 7.60
CA SER A 855 -29.08 -45.16 6.14
C SER A 855 -29.82 -46.32 5.46
N ASN A 856 -29.91 -46.27 4.13
CA ASN A 856 -30.70 -47.21 3.33
C ASN A 856 -30.25 -48.68 3.42
N ASP A 857 -29.01 -48.97 3.85
CA ASP A 857 -28.58 -50.33 4.21
C ASP A 857 -29.26 -50.85 5.47
N SER A 858 -29.37 -50.02 6.52
CA SER A 858 -30.12 -50.38 7.72
C SER A 858 -31.63 -50.47 7.48
N MET A 859 -32.18 -49.63 6.58
CA MET A 859 -33.61 -49.58 6.28
C MET A 859 -34.08 -50.73 5.37
N TYR A 860 -33.30 -51.07 4.34
CA TYR A 860 -33.69 -52.07 3.33
C TYR A 860 -32.89 -53.38 3.38
N GLY A 861 -31.74 -53.44 4.08
CA GLY A 861 -31.04 -54.69 4.40
C GLY A 861 -30.73 -55.60 3.21
N SER A 862 -30.37 -55.03 2.06
CA SER A 862 -30.20 -55.78 0.79
C SER A 862 -31.43 -56.62 0.37
N ASP A 863 -32.67 -56.14 0.64
CA ASP A 863 -33.91 -56.76 0.16
C ASP A 863 -33.85 -56.99 -1.38
N PRO A 864 -34.14 -58.20 -1.88
CA PRO A 864 -34.18 -58.48 -3.32
C PRO A 864 -35.08 -57.51 -4.11
N LYS A 865 -36.14 -56.95 -3.50
CA LYS A 865 -36.97 -55.90 -4.12
C LYS A 865 -36.20 -54.60 -4.31
N PHE A 866 -35.52 -54.10 -3.28
CA PHE A 866 -34.68 -52.91 -3.36
C PHE A 866 -33.56 -53.10 -4.41
N ILE A 867 -32.88 -54.23 -4.36
CA ILE A 867 -31.85 -54.60 -5.35
C ILE A 867 -32.43 -54.63 -6.77
N SER A 868 -33.65 -55.16 -6.98
CA SER A 868 -34.30 -55.17 -8.29
C SER A 868 -34.56 -53.77 -8.83
N GLU A 869 -34.98 -52.83 -7.98
CA GLU A 869 -35.19 -51.42 -8.36
C GLU A 869 -33.89 -50.70 -8.69
N VAL A 870 -32.83 -50.89 -7.89
CA VAL A 870 -31.48 -50.35 -8.19
C VAL A 870 -30.96 -50.89 -9.53
N ASN A 871 -31.15 -52.18 -9.76
CA ASN A 871 -30.75 -52.85 -11.00
C ASN A 871 -31.54 -52.33 -12.21
N ASN A 872 -32.85 -52.11 -12.08
CA ASN A 872 -33.68 -51.50 -13.12
C ASN A 872 -33.17 -50.10 -13.52
N ILE A 873 -32.86 -49.25 -12.53
CA ILE A 873 -32.30 -47.91 -12.79
C ILE A 873 -30.93 -48.01 -13.48
N CYS A 874 -30.06 -48.92 -13.03
CA CYS A 874 -28.76 -49.14 -13.68
C CYS A 874 -28.90 -49.59 -15.14
N SER A 875 -29.86 -50.48 -15.45
CA SER A 875 -30.14 -50.92 -16.82
C SER A 875 -30.59 -49.78 -17.74
N ILE A 876 -31.42 -48.87 -17.24
CA ILE A 876 -31.84 -47.67 -17.98
C ILE A 876 -30.63 -46.76 -18.24
N LEU A 877 -29.83 -46.46 -17.21
CA LEU A 877 -28.64 -45.61 -17.33
C LEU A 877 -27.59 -46.19 -18.29
N LEU A 878 -27.39 -47.51 -18.30
CA LEU A 878 -26.51 -48.18 -19.26
C LEU A 878 -27.00 -48.03 -20.70
N GLY A 879 -28.31 -48.12 -20.92
CA GLY A 879 -28.92 -47.85 -22.23
C GLY A 879 -28.68 -46.41 -22.70
N GLU A 880 -28.84 -45.43 -21.80
CA GLU A 880 -28.57 -44.02 -22.11
C GLU A 880 -27.06 -43.76 -22.35
N ILE A 881 -26.17 -44.30 -21.53
CA ILE A 881 -24.70 -44.20 -21.70
C ILE A 881 -24.28 -44.78 -23.06
N LEU A 882 -24.77 -45.96 -23.44
CA LEU A 882 -24.43 -46.59 -24.73
C LEU A 882 -24.96 -45.78 -25.92
N THR A 883 -26.12 -45.12 -25.75
CA THR A 883 -26.69 -44.22 -26.76
C THR A 883 -25.82 -42.96 -26.90
N GLN A 884 -25.41 -42.33 -25.79
CA GLN A 884 -24.49 -41.18 -25.81
C GLN A 884 -23.12 -41.53 -26.40
N LEU A 885 -22.55 -42.68 -26.04
CA LEU A 885 -21.29 -43.19 -26.62
C LEU A 885 -21.41 -43.40 -28.15
N LYS A 886 -22.59 -43.76 -28.65
CA LYS A 886 -22.86 -43.87 -30.09
C LYS A 886 -23.02 -42.49 -30.76
N GLU A 887 -23.70 -41.55 -30.12
CA GLU A 887 -23.90 -40.18 -30.63
C GLU A 887 -22.60 -39.36 -30.69
N MET A 888 -21.67 -39.55 -29.73
CA MET A 888 -20.40 -38.81 -29.67
C MET A 888 -19.44 -39.05 -30.85
N GLY A 889 -19.63 -40.12 -31.63
CA GLY A 889 -18.75 -40.45 -32.75
C GLY A 889 -17.30 -40.82 -32.35
N PRO A 890 -16.43 -41.11 -33.33
CA PRO A 890 -15.07 -41.59 -33.11
C PRO A 890 -14.14 -40.47 -32.60
N CYS A 891 -14.05 -40.30 -31.28
CA CYS A 891 -13.20 -39.29 -30.65
C CYS A 891 -12.42 -39.83 -29.44
N ARG A 892 -11.39 -39.09 -29.01
CA ARG A 892 -10.58 -39.44 -27.83
C ARG A 892 -11.41 -39.53 -26.55
N ARG A 893 -12.44 -38.69 -26.41
CA ARG A 893 -13.33 -38.68 -25.25
C ARG A 893 -14.23 -39.93 -25.19
N GLN A 894 -14.74 -40.38 -26.34
CA GLN A 894 -15.46 -41.66 -26.47
C GLN A 894 -14.59 -42.85 -26.02
N SER A 895 -13.32 -42.90 -26.46
CA SER A 895 -12.39 -43.97 -26.06
C SER A 895 -12.11 -43.98 -24.55
N GLN A 896 -11.91 -42.80 -23.94
CA GLN A 896 -11.77 -42.66 -22.49
C GLN A 896 -13.02 -43.14 -21.73
N LEU A 897 -14.20 -42.65 -22.10
CA LEU A 897 -15.46 -42.99 -21.41
C LEU A 897 -15.86 -44.46 -21.59
N ALA A 898 -15.59 -45.05 -22.76
CA ALA A 898 -15.75 -46.49 -22.98
C ALA A 898 -14.80 -47.31 -22.09
N THR A 899 -13.57 -46.83 -21.87
CA THR A 899 -12.60 -47.46 -20.96
C THR A 899 -13.01 -47.32 -19.48
N GLU A 900 -13.49 -46.14 -19.06
CA GLU A 900 -14.02 -45.91 -17.71
C GLU A 900 -15.24 -46.81 -17.42
N LEU A 901 -16.20 -46.87 -18.34
CA LEU A 901 -17.36 -47.74 -18.25
C LEU A 901 -16.96 -49.22 -18.22
N PHE A 902 -16.03 -49.65 -19.09
CA PHE A 902 -15.48 -51.01 -19.06
C PHE A 902 -14.92 -51.37 -17.68
N ILE A 903 -14.12 -50.48 -17.07
CA ILE A 903 -13.57 -50.70 -15.74
C ILE A 903 -14.70 -50.88 -14.71
N ARG A 904 -15.79 -50.11 -14.78
CA ARG A 904 -16.93 -50.26 -13.85
C ARG A 904 -17.74 -51.53 -14.08
N VAL A 905 -18.02 -51.89 -15.33
CA VAL A 905 -18.70 -53.15 -15.68
C VAL A 905 -17.92 -54.36 -15.14
N VAL A 906 -16.58 -54.36 -15.25
CA VAL A 906 -15.73 -55.46 -14.80
C VAL A 906 -15.43 -55.43 -13.29
N THR A 907 -15.44 -54.28 -12.63
CA THR A 907 -15.18 -54.20 -11.17
C THR A 907 -16.42 -54.33 -10.29
N ARG A 908 -17.60 -53.92 -10.78
CA ARG A 908 -18.85 -53.82 -9.99
C ARG A 908 -19.96 -54.73 -10.50
N GLY A 909 -20.00 -55.03 -11.79
CA GLY A 909 -21.00 -55.91 -12.39
C GLY A 909 -20.71 -57.38 -12.13
N ASP A 910 -21.76 -58.18 -12.01
CA ASP A 910 -21.66 -59.64 -11.92
C ASP A 910 -21.29 -60.25 -13.29
N ILE A 911 -20.02 -60.62 -13.44
CA ILE A 911 -19.43 -61.12 -14.70
C ILE A 911 -19.95 -62.54 -15.05
N ASN A 912 -20.67 -63.22 -14.16
CA ASN A 912 -21.18 -64.57 -14.43
C ASN A 912 -22.19 -64.65 -15.60
N SER A 913 -22.81 -63.52 -15.99
CA SER A 913 -23.71 -63.47 -17.15
C SER A 913 -22.98 -63.27 -18.49
N ALA A 914 -23.27 -64.11 -19.48
CA ALA A 914 -22.69 -64.03 -20.82
C ALA A 914 -22.90 -62.66 -21.52
N ASN A 915 -24.05 -62.02 -21.28
CA ASN A 915 -24.36 -60.72 -21.89
C ASN A 915 -23.43 -59.59 -21.39
N ARG A 916 -23.05 -59.59 -20.10
CA ARG A 916 -22.13 -58.59 -19.54
C ARG A 916 -20.67 -58.82 -19.95
N ILE A 917 -20.26 -60.08 -20.16
CA ILE A 917 -18.98 -60.43 -20.79
C ILE A 917 -18.91 -59.85 -22.21
N THR A 918 -19.93 -60.09 -23.02
CA THR A 918 -20.02 -59.56 -24.40
C THR A 918 -20.02 -58.04 -24.42
N LEU A 919 -20.76 -57.39 -23.50
CA LEU A 919 -20.74 -55.93 -23.34
C LEU A 919 -19.33 -55.41 -23.00
N ALA A 920 -18.64 -56.03 -22.05
CA ALA A 920 -17.28 -55.62 -21.66
C ALA A 920 -16.28 -55.78 -22.81
N LEU A 921 -16.34 -56.88 -23.57
CA LEU A 921 -15.52 -57.07 -24.78
C LEU A 921 -15.83 -56.02 -25.85
N ASN A 922 -17.10 -55.70 -26.08
CA ASN A 922 -17.52 -54.67 -27.03
C ASN A 922 -17.06 -53.27 -26.63
N LEU A 923 -17.09 -52.92 -25.33
CA LEU A 923 -16.58 -51.64 -24.82
C LEU A 923 -15.05 -51.53 -24.94
N TRP A 924 -14.33 -52.62 -24.65
CA TRP A 924 -12.88 -52.68 -24.88
C TRP A 924 -12.55 -52.49 -26.37
N GLN A 925 -13.22 -53.22 -27.26
CA GLN A 925 -13.04 -53.06 -28.71
C GLN A 925 -13.40 -51.64 -29.17
N LEU A 926 -14.49 -51.04 -28.68
CA LEU A 926 -14.88 -49.67 -29.00
C LEU A 926 -13.80 -48.65 -28.61
N SER A 927 -13.16 -48.82 -27.46
CA SER A 927 -12.07 -47.93 -27.02
C SER A 927 -10.82 -48.01 -27.92
N VAL A 928 -10.49 -49.20 -28.46
CA VAL A 928 -9.29 -49.45 -29.30
C VAL A 928 -9.53 -49.11 -30.78
N LYS A 929 -10.75 -49.36 -31.30
CA LYS A 929 -11.08 -49.39 -32.74
C LYS A 929 -10.65 -48.15 -33.55
N ASN A 930 -10.58 -46.99 -32.92
CA ASN A 930 -10.32 -45.69 -33.58
C ASN A 930 -8.92 -45.11 -33.28
N GLY A 931 -8.00 -45.87 -32.67
CA GLY A 931 -6.62 -45.44 -32.43
C GLY A 931 -6.41 -44.38 -31.34
N TYR A 932 -7.47 -43.80 -30.78
CA TYR A 932 -7.39 -42.76 -29.73
C TYR A 932 -7.18 -43.29 -28.29
N ALA A 933 -6.94 -44.60 -28.13
CA ALA A 933 -6.73 -45.25 -26.85
C ALA A 933 -5.38 -44.86 -26.19
N ASP A 934 -5.37 -44.67 -24.87
CA ASP A 934 -4.11 -44.64 -24.11
C ASP A 934 -3.64 -46.09 -23.88
N VAL A 935 -2.80 -46.57 -24.81
CA VAL A 935 -2.23 -47.92 -24.79
C VAL A 935 -1.51 -48.23 -23.47
N LYS A 936 -0.85 -47.23 -22.84
CA LYS A 936 -0.14 -47.41 -21.56
C LYS A 936 -1.13 -47.60 -20.41
N TYR A 937 -2.21 -46.82 -20.38
CA TYR A 937 -3.27 -46.95 -19.37
C TYR A 937 -4.06 -48.26 -19.53
N MET A 938 -4.38 -48.65 -20.76
CA MET A 938 -5.09 -49.90 -21.04
C MET A 938 -4.22 -51.14 -20.73
N ALA A 939 -2.93 -51.14 -21.07
CA ALA A 939 -2.01 -52.22 -20.70
C ALA A 939 -1.89 -52.37 -19.16
N ARG A 940 -1.80 -51.25 -18.42
CA ARG A 940 -1.84 -51.27 -16.95
C ARG A 940 -3.16 -51.82 -16.41
N THR A 941 -4.28 -51.43 -17.02
CA THR A 941 -5.62 -51.91 -16.67
C THR A 941 -5.77 -53.42 -16.89
N LYS A 942 -5.27 -53.94 -18.03
CA LYS A 942 -5.22 -55.39 -18.30
C LYS A 942 -4.38 -56.12 -17.25
N ASN A 943 -3.17 -55.64 -16.96
CA ASN A 943 -2.28 -56.23 -15.95
C ASN A 943 -2.88 -56.19 -14.53
N TYR A 944 -3.64 -55.15 -14.19
CA TYR A 944 -4.39 -55.07 -12.93
C TYR A 944 -5.46 -56.17 -12.86
N PHE A 945 -6.29 -56.32 -13.90
CA PHE A 945 -7.31 -57.36 -13.93
C PHE A 945 -6.73 -58.78 -13.96
N GLN A 946 -5.58 -59.01 -14.61
CA GLN A 946 -4.85 -60.28 -14.49
C GLN A 946 -4.51 -60.61 -13.03
N LYS A 947 -3.92 -59.66 -12.30
CA LYS A 947 -3.60 -59.83 -10.87
C LYS A 947 -4.84 -60.06 -10.01
N VAL A 948 -5.92 -59.29 -10.25
CA VAL A 948 -7.20 -59.46 -9.53
C VAL A 948 -7.80 -60.83 -9.79
N ALA A 949 -7.82 -61.30 -11.04
CA ALA A 949 -8.39 -62.59 -11.43
C ALA A 949 -7.65 -63.77 -10.78
N VAL A 950 -6.32 -63.70 -10.71
CA VAL A 950 -5.49 -64.67 -9.97
C VAL A 950 -5.76 -64.58 -8.46
N SER A 951 -5.80 -63.37 -7.88
CA SER A 951 -6.01 -63.20 -6.43
C SER A 951 -7.39 -63.66 -5.93
N LYS A 952 -8.43 -63.58 -6.78
CA LYS A 952 -9.81 -63.99 -6.48
C LYS A 952 -10.19 -65.36 -7.06
N ASN A 953 -9.24 -66.11 -7.67
CA ASN A 953 -9.50 -67.38 -8.35
C ASN A 953 -10.67 -67.38 -9.36
N ASN A 954 -10.98 -66.22 -9.96
CA ASN A 954 -12.14 -66.06 -10.85
C ASN A 954 -11.79 -66.46 -12.29
N LYS A 955 -12.08 -67.72 -12.64
CA LYS A 955 -11.85 -68.30 -13.97
C LYS A 955 -12.55 -67.53 -15.11
N ILE A 956 -13.72 -66.95 -14.85
CA ILE A 956 -14.49 -66.20 -15.86
C ILE A 956 -13.82 -64.85 -16.15
N LEU A 957 -13.29 -64.18 -15.11
CA LEU A 957 -12.50 -62.97 -15.29
C LEU A 957 -11.16 -63.25 -16.01
N GLN A 958 -10.52 -64.40 -15.76
CA GLN A 958 -9.34 -64.83 -16.54
C GLN A 958 -9.69 -64.97 -18.04
N GLN A 959 -10.74 -65.71 -18.37
CA GLN A 959 -11.22 -65.89 -19.76
C GLN A 959 -11.65 -64.58 -20.44
N LEU A 960 -12.15 -63.60 -19.70
CA LEU A 960 -12.40 -62.24 -20.23
C LEU A 960 -11.08 -61.57 -20.59
N VAL A 961 -10.13 -61.56 -19.65
CA VAL A 961 -8.86 -60.83 -19.74
C VAL A 961 -7.95 -61.37 -20.84
N ASP A 962 -7.97 -62.69 -21.09
CA ASP A 962 -7.23 -63.32 -22.19
C ASP A 962 -7.76 -62.86 -23.57
N LYS A 963 -9.05 -62.53 -23.67
CA LYS A 963 -9.69 -62.02 -24.90
C LYS A 963 -9.49 -60.51 -25.13
N LEU A 964 -8.88 -59.78 -24.18
CA LEU A 964 -8.60 -58.35 -24.30
C LEU A 964 -7.35 -58.11 -25.16
N ASN A 965 -7.53 -58.05 -26.48
CA ASN A 965 -6.45 -57.73 -27.40
C ASN A 965 -6.13 -56.22 -27.37
N LEU A 966 -4.85 -55.88 -27.45
CA LEU A 966 -4.33 -54.54 -27.74
C LEU A 966 -3.48 -54.67 -28.99
N SER A 967 -3.78 -53.88 -30.02
CA SER A 967 -2.81 -53.66 -31.11
C SER A 967 -1.59 -52.95 -30.55
N GLN A 968 -0.39 -53.35 -31.01
CA GLN A 968 0.87 -52.69 -30.65
C GLN A 968 0.91 -51.25 -31.19
#